data_AF-A0A7C3ZN45-F1
#
_entry.id   AF-A0A7C3ZN45-F1
#
_cell.length_a   1.000
_cell.length_b   1.000
_cell.length_c   1.000
_cell.angle_alpha   90.00
_cell.angle_beta   90.00
_cell.angle_gamma   90.00
#
_symmetry.space_group_name_H-M   'P 1'
#
loop_
_entity.id
_entity.type
_entity.pdbx_description
1 polymer ?
#
loop_
_entity_poly.entity_id
_entity_poly.type
_entity_poly.pdbx_seq_one_letter_code
_entity_poly.pdbx_strand_id
1 'polypeptide(L)'
;MRQNLNNNSTNQILNNFKKKSKLYLNLYEVKTEKLRLFSIKSEQPIEIYADPPSTPPYYEKDGDILLSIIFNTGINNIIAAMEDKKQELSKEMISILAGFFAYSKNPNISFDTAIDKSMFHISHYLSTFQQVSPHLLSQVYEKLGFMEKAIQCLWNIKDEETFINLARIYRKQGNIKKSIELLANVKSSEKEIERNLEYAWLHLQAGKVENSYKIFSYYSSITDEKILAQVCAGMALSIIKDESKINQAKELLIKASRIDSPYKTTALKNLLEIYIDIRDYIKAIEIINELLKLEISADLIYKKAECEFLLSDDESALKDVNEAAIFKLRDCISLLEKISPNRIKPLYPGCIIIKKDDAPKNIVEAVLKPEDITESNNIGGSRKMEFISGLEISESHYEIKSGEKDEISTLAFSFSQALEEEFNEKVYFNYEGIDALERKIRITHMSEIPEYEYQQIMKGASAFILFFLKERFKAKIIKYDDMEMWGWPSIIKNKHNLEITTYPAGRIYLLNSLSMEQGYLRKYIKYISDFLNIDKDFLSGREAIEKNIPSDENKIFDAKVEHKKILLISRDIEETSMIPHNSSAILKLESEIRKRFKPNIPPTVDGWKVLRCYAHIFLEMIIKDFNPQWYNVEKNDGLWSFKILNTFIFPIGKVYKFATLNQSLIEYHETLERNFKKHN
;
A
#
# COMPACT_ATOMS: atom_id res chain seq x y z
N MET A 1 15.69 49.99 4.06
CA MET A 1 16.90 49.42 3.42
C MET A 1 16.51 48.95 2.02
N ARG A 2 16.86 49.70 0.97
CA ARG A 2 16.83 49.14 -0.40
C ARG A 2 18.08 48.27 -0.55
N GLN A 3 18.00 46.98 -0.25
CA GLN A 3 19.01 46.06 -0.76
C GLN A 3 18.78 46.00 -2.28
N ASN A 4 19.52 46.83 -3.02
CA ASN A 4 19.54 46.81 -4.47
C ASN A 4 19.91 45.39 -4.93
N LEU A 5 19.04 44.73 -5.68
CA LEU A 5 19.41 43.61 -6.56
C LEU A 5 20.24 44.04 -7.78
N ASN A 6 21.13 45.00 -7.57
CA ASN A 6 22.30 45.15 -8.42
C ASN A 6 23.37 44.10 -8.09
N ASN A 7 23.01 43.00 -7.42
CA ASN A 7 23.79 41.77 -7.51
C ASN A 7 23.59 41.21 -8.92
N ASN A 8 24.45 41.65 -9.85
CA ASN A 8 24.52 41.17 -11.23
C ASN A 8 24.47 39.63 -11.34
N SER A 9 24.94 38.92 -10.30
CA SER A 9 24.95 37.45 -10.25
C SER A 9 23.54 36.83 -10.21
N THR A 10 22.61 37.31 -9.38
CA THR A 10 21.26 36.73 -9.27
C THR A 10 20.47 36.90 -10.57
N ASN A 11 20.48 38.11 -11.14
CA ASN A 11 19.79 38.40 -12.40
C ASN A 11 20.40 37.62 -13.57
N GLN A 12 21.73 37.44 -13.58
CA GLN A 12 22.40 36.62 -14.59
C GLN A 12 21.93 35.16 -14.52
N ILE A 13 21.87 34.58 -13.32
CA ILE A 13 21.38 33.20 -13.15
C ILE A 13 19.92 33.07 -13.58
N LEU A 14 19.03 33.96 -13.11
CA LEU A 14 17.61 33.93 -13.47
C LEU A 14 17.40 34.02 -14.99
N ASN A 15 18.16 34.87 -15.67
CA ASN A 15 18.10 35.00 -17.12
C ASN A 15 18.51 33.72 -17.85
N ASN A 16 19.49 32.98 -17.32
CA ASN A 16 19.93 31.70 -17.90
C ASN A 16 18.85 30.61 -17.77
N PHE A 17 18.03 30.66 -16.71
CA PHE A 17 16.94 29.70 -16.49
C PHE A 17 15.59 30.13 -17.07
N LYS A 18 15.42 31.39 -17.51
CA LYS A 18 14.12 31.95 -17.95
C LYS A 18 13.43 31.21 -19.09
N LYS A 19 14.17 30.49 -19.94
CA LYS A 19 13.61 29.71 -21.07
C LYS A 19 13.50 28.21 -20.80
N LYS A 20 13.88 27.76 -19.61
CA LYS A 20 13.85 26.35 -19.24
C LYS A 20 12.62 26.10 -18.38
N SER A 21 11.98 24.96 -18.55
CA SER A 21 10.92 24.49 -17.65
C SER A 21 11.37 23.31 -16.80
N LYS A 22 12.35 22.56 -17.30
CA LYS A 22 12.90 21.36 -16.69
C LYS A 22 14.38 21.53 -16.37
N LEU A 23 14.81 20.78 -15.37
CA LEU A 23 16.19 20.69 -14.92
C LEU A 23 16.59 19.22 -14.82
N TYR A 24 17.89 18.97 -14.89
CA TYR A 24 18.43 17.62 -14.98
C TYR A 24 19.53 17.36 -13.96
N LEU A 25 19.60 16.13 -13.43
CA LEU A 25 20.70 15.64 -12.60
C LEU A 25 21.29 14.37 -13.21
N ASN A 26 22.63 14.28 -13.28
CA ASN A 26 23.28 13.01 -13.57
C ASN A 26 23.10 12.04 -12.41
N LEU A 27 22.74 10.80 -12.73
CA LEU A 27 22.59 9.74 -11.76
C LEU A 27 23.70 8.70 -11.93
N TYR A 28 23.95 7.94 -10.88
CA TYR A 28 24.73 6.70 -10.96
C TYR A 28 23.87 5.52 -10.55
N GLU A 29 24.13 4.38 -11.20
CA GLU A 29 23.47 3.13 -10.90
C GLU A 29 24.04 2.52 -9.62
N VAL A 30 23.14 2.05 -8.75
CA VAL A 30 23.45 1.31 -7.53
C VAL A 30 22.75 -0.04 -7.62
N LYS A 31 23.55 -1.10 -7.75
CA LYS A 31 23.02 -2.47 -7.77
C LYS A 31 22.81 -2.94 -6.33
N THR A 32 21.57 -3.25 -5.98
CA THR A 32 21.22 -3.95 -4.74
C THR A 32 20.93 -5.42 -5.05
N GLU A 33 20.79 -6.27 -4.03
CA GLU A 33 20.42 -7.68 -4.21
C GLU A 33 19.05 -7.85 -4.88
N LYS A 34 18.14 -6.88 -4.67
CA LYS A 34 16.73 -6.98 -5.08
C LYS A 34 16.42 -6.14 -6.34
N LEU A 35 17.06 -4.98 -6.49
CA LEU A 35 16.72 -3.99 -7.50
C LEU A 35 17.93 -3.15 -7.93
N ARG A 36 17.92 -2.59 -9.14
CA ARG A 36 18.83 -1.51 -9.52
C ARG A 36 18.19 -0.20 -9.11
N LEU A 37 18.89 0.62 -8.34
CA LEU A 37 18.47 1.96 -7.95
C LEU A 37 19.36 3.00 -8.63
N PHE A 38 18.90 4.24 -8.67
CA PHE A 38 19.67 5.36 -9.19
C PHE A 38 19.75 6.46 -8.14
N SER A 39 20.94 7.04 -7.98
CA SER A 39 21.18 8.05 -6.94
C SER A 39 22.12 9.16 -7.43
N ILE A 40 22.21 10.25 -6.66
CA ILE A 40 23.23 11.31 -6.80
C ILE A 40 24.41 11.07 -5.86
N LYS A 41 25.64 11.35 -6.31
CA LYS A 41 26.84 11.10 -5.49
C LYS A 41 26.94 12.16 -4.40
N SER A 42 26.54 11.82 -3.18
CA SER A 42 26.54 12.75 -2.04
C SER A 42 27.93 13.31 -1.68
N GLU A 43 29.01 12.64 -2.07
CA GLU A 43 30.39 13.06 -1.82
C GLU A 43 30.92 14.07 -2.85
N GLN A 44 30.20 14.26 -3.96
CA GLN A 44 30.59 15.17 -5.03
C GLN A 44 29.63 16.36 -5.10
N PRO A 45 30.09 17.53 -5.58
CA PRO A 45 29.18 18.62 -5.88
C PRO A 45 28.06 18.16 -6.83
N ILE A 46 26.82 18.49 -6.51
CA ILE A 46 25.68 18.14 -7.35
C ILE A 46 25.59 19.14 -8.49
N GLU A 47 25.77 18.66 -9.72
CA GLU A 47 25.59 19.48 -10.92
C GLU A 47 24.13 19.42 -11.41
N ILE A 48 23.49 20.59 -11.46
CA ILE A 48 22.16 20.78 -12.05
C ILE A 48 22.35 21.33 -13.45
N TYR A 49 21.82 20.63 -14.45
CA TYR A 49 21.91 21.03 -15.84
C TYR A 49 20.60 21.67 -16.31
N ALA A 50 20.74 22.70 -17.15
CA ALA A 50 19.64 23.35 -17.84
C ALA A 50 19.21 22.61 -19.13
N ASP A 51 20.05 21.70 -19.61
CA ASP A 51 19.86 20.89 -20.81
C ASP A 51 20.10 19.41 -20.49
N PRO A 52 19.43 18.48 -21.21
CA PRO A 52 19.59 17.06 -20.96
C PRO A 52 21.05 16.61 -21.08
N PRO A 53 21.60 15.88 -20.10
CA PRO A 53 22.91 15.27 -20.22
C PRO A 53 22.97 14.33 -21.44
N SER A 54 24.13 14.30 -22.11
CA SER A 54 24.32 13.47 -23.31
C SER A 54 24.31 11.97 -23.03
N THR A 55 24.55 11.57 -21.77
CA THR A 55 24.65 10.17 -21.36
C THR A 55 23.69 9.86 -20.20
N PRO A 56 22.68 8.97 -20.38
CA PRO A 56 21.91 8.44 -19.25
C PRO A 56 22.79 7.53 -18.35
N PRO A 57 22.40 7.31 -17.08
CA PRO A 57 21.13 7.70 -16.48
C PRO A 57 21.09 9.14 -15.95
N TYR A 58 19.97 9.83 -16.14
CA TYR A 58 19.73 11.15 -15.56
C TYR A 58 18.29 11.29 -15.04
N TYR A 59 18.11 12.18 -14.07
CA TYR A 59 16.82 12.58 -13.53
C TYR A 59 16.34 13.84 -14.25
N GLU A 60 15.08 13.85 -14.67
CA GLU A 60 14.42 14.98 -15.33
C GLU A 60 13.16 15.37 -14.55
N LYS A 61 13.07 16.64 -14.14
CA LYS A 61 11.90 17.15 -13.43
C LYS A 61 11.71 18.65 -13.70
N ASP A 62 10.50 19.15 -13.46
CA ASP A 62 10.23 20.59 -13.48
C ASP A 62 11.15 21.33 -12.50
N GLY A 63 11.60 22.53 -12.88
CA GLY A 63 12.64 23.25 -12.15
C GLY A 63 12.26 23.64 -10.72
N ASP A 64 11.00 24.04 -10.49
CA ASP A 64 10.46 24.31 -9.15
C ASP A 64 10.47 23.05 -8.27
N ILE A 65 10.02 21.92 -8.82
CA ILE A 65 9.97 20.64 -8.10
C ILE A 65 11.37 20.18 -7.73
N LEU A 66 12.29 20.13 -8.70
CA LEU A 66 13.65 19.66 -8.47
C LEU A 66 14.37 20.50 -7.40
N LEU A 67 14.30 21.83 -7.53
CA LEU A 67 14.99 22.74 -6.63
C LEU A 67 14.37 22.73 -5.23
N SER A 68 13.05 22.55 -5.10
CA SER A 68 12.42 22.37 -3.79
C SER A 68 12.85 21.06 -3.11
N ILE A 69 12.95 19.95 -3.85
CA ILE A 69 13.50 18.70 -3.31
C ILE A 69 14.93 18.93 -2.81
N ILE A 70 15.79 19.47 -3.66
CA ILE A 70 17.19 19.76 -3.33
C ILE A 70 17.29 20.67 -2.10
N PHE A 71 16.48 21.74 -2.03
CA PHE A 71 16.45 22.65 -0.88
C PHE A 71 16.17 21.94 0.45
N ASN A 72 15.26 20.95 0.43
CA ASN A 72 14.82 20.21 1.61
C ASN A 72 15.75 19.04 1.98
N THR A 73 16.63 18.58 1.09
CA THR A 73 17.58 17.48 1.39
C THR A 73 18.72 17.88 2.33
N GLY A 74 18.96 19.18 2.51
CA GLY A 74 20.10 19.68 3.30
C GLY A 74 21.46 19.52 2.62
N ILE A 75 21.48 19.10 1.35
CA ILE A 75 22.73 18.97 0.60
C ILE A 75 23.31 20.36 0.32
N ASN A 76 24.60 20.49 0.62
CA ASN A 76 25.40 21.68 0.34
C ASN A 76 26.28 21.40 -0.90
N ASN A 77 26.84 22.45 -1.51
CA ASN A 77 27.70 22.36 -2.71
C ASN A 77 26.95 21.98 -4.00
N ILE A 78 25.96 22.79 -4.36
CA ILE A 78 25.19 22.61 -5.60
C ILE A 78 25.73 23.55 -6.66
N ILE A 79 25.95 23.03 -7.86
CA ILE A 79 26.51 23.75 -9.00
C ILE A 79 25.47 23.81 -10.11
N ALA A 80 25.11 25.01 -10.55
CA ALA A 80 24.42 25.19 -11.82
C ALA A 80 25.43 25.05 -12.96
N ALA A 81 25.28 24.00 -13.77
CA ALA A 81 26.05 23.77 -14.98
C ALA A 81 25.27 24.33 -16.19
N MET A 82 25.83 25.38 -16.78
CA MET A 82 25.33 26.06 -17.98
C MET A 82 26.39 25.91 -19.09
N GLU A 83 26.00 26.04 -20.36
CA GLU A 83 26.80 25.67 -21.55
C GLU A 83 28.31 25.95 -21.42
N ASP A 84 28.70 27.14 -20.96
CA ASP A 84 30.12 27.51 -20.77
C ASP A 84 30.51 27.89 -19.33
N LYS A 85 29.61 27.71 -18.35
CA LYS A 85 29.81 28.22 -16.99
C LYS A 85 29.27 27.27 -15.92
N LYS A 86 30.10 27.03 -14.90
CA LYS A 86 29.69 26.41 -13.65
C LYS A 86 29.61 27.49 -12.57
N GLN A 87 28.50 27.52 -11.85
CA GLN A 87 28.30 28.48 -10.76
C GLN A 87 27.76 27.76 -9.53
N GLU A 88 28.42 27.94 -8.40
CA GLU A 88 27.94 27.45 -7.12
C GLU A 88 26.68 28.22 -6.69
N LEU A 89 25.66 27.49 -6.26
CA LEU A 89 24.40 28.02 -5.79
C LEU A 89 24.34 27.92 -4.27
N SER A 90 24.15 29.06 -3.61
CA SER A 90 23.80 29.08 -2.19
C SER A 90 22.38 28.55 -1.97
N LYS A 91 22.08 28.07 -0.76
CA LYS A 91 20.73 27.63 -0.37
C LYS A 91 19.68 28.73 -0.58
N GLU A 92 20.06 29.98 -0.38
CA GLU A 92 19.22 31.14 -0.67
C GLU A 92 18.92 31.24 -2.18
N MET A 93 19.95 31.14 -3.02
CA MET A 93 19.79 31.19 -4.47
C MET A 93 18.89 30.06 -4.98
N ILE A 94 19.04 28.85 -4.42
CA ILE A 94 18.17 27.70 -4.74
C ILE A 94 16.71 28.01 -4.40
N SER A 95 16.44 28.61 -3.24
CA SER A 95 15.08 29.02 -2.88
C SER A 95 14.53 30.09 -3.81
N ILE A 96 15.34 31.07 -4.22
CA ILE A 96 14.91 32.13 -5.15
C ILE A 96 14.60 31.51 -6.52
N LEU A 97 15.44 30.58 -7.00
CA LEU A 97 15.22 29.89 -8.28
C LEU A 97 13.98 28.99 -8.24
N ALA A 98 13.77 28.23 -7.16
CA ALA A 98 12.56 27.44 -6.97
C ALA A 98 11.31 28.35 -7.03
N GLY A 99 11.35 29.49 -6.34
CA GLY A 99 10.30 30.50 -6.37
C GLY A 99 10.08 31.11 -7.75
N PHE A 100 11.15 31.37 -8.50
CA PHE A 100 11.08 31.87 -9.88
C PHE A 100 10.35 30.90 -10.81
N PHE A 101 10.72 29.62 -10.80
CA PHE A 101 10.04 28.60 -11.61
C PHE A 101 8.56 28.46 -11.20
N ALA A 102 8.26 28.41 -9.90
CA ALA A 102 6.89 28.27 -9.41
C ALA A 102 6.04 29.50 -9.74
N TYR A 103 6.60 30.71 -9.63
CA TYR A 103 5.93 31.96 -10.01
C TYR A 103 5.70 32.05 -11.52
N SER A 104 6.61 31.53 -12.36
CA SER A 104 6.44 31.52 -13.82
C SER A 104 5.19 30.73 -14.26
N LYS A 105 4.79 29.73 -13.48
CA LYS A 105 3.55 28.97 -13.67
C LYS A 105 2.30 29.75 -13.23
N ASN A 106 2.43 30.68 -12.28
CA ASN A 106 1.35 31.46 -11.66
C ASN A 106 1.74 32.95 -11.44
N PRO A 107 1.91 33.75 -12.51
CA PRO A 107 2.52 35.09 -12.41
C PRO A 107 1.66 36.14 -11.68
N ASN A 108 0.39 35.85 -11.39
CA ASN A 108 -0.52 36.82 -10.77
C ASN A 108 -0.58 36.73 -9.23
N ILE A 109 0.19 35.82 -8.62
CA ILE A 109 0.19 35.68 -7.16
C ILE A 109 0.94 36.85 -6.51
N SER A 110 0.30 37.51 -5.54
CA SER A 110 0.93 38.56 -4.73
C SER A 110 1.81 37.96 -3.63
N PHE A 111 2.69 38.77 -3.07
CA PHE A 111 3.56 38.34 -1.97
C PHE A 111 2.76 37.89 -0.74
N ASP A 112 1.74 38.65 -0.34
CA ASP A 112 0.88 38.32 0.81
C ASP A 112 0.07 37.05 0.57
N THR A 113 -0.53 36.89 -0.62
CA THR A 113 -1.25 35.66 -0.98
C THR A 113 -0.33 34.44 -1.00
N ALA A 114 0.92 34.60 -1.45
CA ALA A 114 1.91 33.52 -1.41
C ALA A 114 2.25 33.12 0.05
N ILE A 115 2.41 34.08 0.97
CA ILE A 115 2.61 33.79 2.40
C ILE A 115 1.41 33.03 2.98
N ASP A 116 0.20 33.53 2.73
CA ASP A 116 -1.04 32.94 3.27
C ASP A 116 -1.24 31.50 2.80
N LYS A 117 -0.85 31.20 1.56
CA LYS A 117 -0.86 29.86 0.98
C LYS A 117 0.37 29.01 1.33
N SER A 118 1.25 29.49 2.21
CA SER A 118 2.50 28.82 2.59
C SER A 118 3.46 28.55 1.42
N MET A 119 3.41 29.35 0.35
CA MET A 119 4.27 29.26 -0.84
C MET A 119 5.57 30.05 -0.65
N PHE A 120 6.35 29.71 0.38
CA PHE A 120 7.46 30.55 0.86
C PHE A 120 8.60 30.76 -0.16
N HIS A 121 8.85 29.80 -1.06
CA HIS A 121 9.81 30.02 -2.15
C HIS A 121 9.36 31.12 -3.11
N ILE A 122 8.07 31.15 -3.47
CA ILE A 122 7.50 32.23 -4.30
C ILE A 122 7.59 33.56 -3.56
N SER A 123 7.21 33.61 -2.29
CA SER A 123 7.34 34.83 -1.48
C SER A 123 8.79 35.34 -1.46
N HIS A 124 9.76 34.45 -1.29
CA HIS A 124 11.18 34.81 -1.29
C HIS A 124 11.67 35.31 -2.66
N TYR A 125 11.16 34.75 -3.76
CA TYR A 125 11.43 35.30 -5.10
C TYR A 125 10.77 36.69 -5.28
N LEU A 126 9.51 36.84 -4.90
CA LEU A 126 8.77 38.11 -5.00
C LEU A 126 9.42 39.23 -4.19
N SER A 127 9.98 38.92 -3.00
CA SER A 127 10.67 39.91 -2.17
C SER A 127 11.95 40.48 -2.81
N THR A 128 12.43 39.87 -3.89
CA THR A 128 13.56 40.43 -4.62
C THR A 128 13.13 41.71 -5.36
N PHE A 129 12.00 41.73 -6.06
CA PHE A 129 11.60 42.90 -6.85
C PHE A 129 10.43 43.70 -6.28
N GLN A 130 9.76 43.22 -5.23
CA GLN A 130 8.69 43.94 -4.54
C GLN A 130 9.21 44.61 -3.26
N GLN A 131 8.64 45.76 -2.90
CA GLN A 131 8.90 46.38 -1.61
C GLN A 131 8.10 45.66 -0.53
N VAL A 132 8.78 44.89 0.31
CA VAL A 132 8.18 44.07 1.37
C VAL A 132 8.55 44.64 2.75
N SER A 133 7.62 44.58 3.71
CA SER A 133 7.92 44.98 5.09
C SER A 133 8.97 44.04 5.72
N PRO A 134 9.89 44.56 6.56
CA PRO A 134 10.88 43.72 7.23
C PRO A 134 10.25 42.60 8.07
N HIS A 135 9.09 42.85 8.68
CA HIS A 135 8.34 41.86 9.45
C HIS A 135 7.90 40.68 8.59
N LEU A 136 7.28 40.91 7.43
CA LEU A 136 6.84 39.81 6.56
C LEU A 136 8.02 39.05 5.94
N LEU A 137 9.08 39.76 5.52
CA LEU A 137 10.28 39.09 5.01
C LEU A 137 10.95 38.22 6.08
N SER A 138 10.97 38.65 7.34
CA SER A 138 11.48 37.84 8.45
C SER A 138 10.69 36.54 8.63
N GLN A 139 9.38 36.55 8.40
CA GLN A 139 8.54 35.35 8.46
C GLN A 139 8.87 34.37 7.32
N VAL A 140 9.09 34.88 6.11
CA VAL A 140 9.53 34.06 4.97
C VAL A 140 10.88 33.39 5.27
N TYR A 141 11.85 34.15 5.77
CA TYR A 141 13.15 33.60 6.16
C TYR A 141 13.06 32.60 7.32
N GLU A 142 12.23 32.87 8.33
CA GLU A 142 11.96 31.93 9.42
C GLU A 142 11.40 30.60 8.90
N LYS A 143 10.45 30.64 7.95
CA LYS A 143 9.80 29.46 7.39
C LYS A 143 10.70 28.67 6.44
N LEU A 144 11.62 29.34 5.75
CA LEU A 144 12.67 28.72 4.93
C LEU A 144 13.88 28.25 5.75
N GLY A 145 13.92 28.50 7.06
CA GLY A 145 15.01 28.10 7.95
C GLY A 145 16.24 29.03 7.93
N PHE A 146 16.15 30.21 7.32
CA PHE A 146 17.21 31.23 7.30
C PHE A 146 17.17 32.10 8.57
N MET A 147 17.35 31.48 9.74
CA MET A 147 17.12 32.13 11.04
C MET A 147 17.96 33.41 11.26
N GLU A 148 19.24 33.40 10.86
CA GLU A 148 20.11 34.57 11.01
C GLU A 148 19.64 35.75 10.16
N LYS A 149 19.20 35.49 8.92
CA LYS A 149 18.64 36.51 8.03
C LYS A 149 17.31 37.05 8.54
N ALA A 150 16.46 36.17 9.08
CA ALA A 150 15.22 36.58 9.73
C ALA A 150 15.49 37.57 10.87
N ILE A 151 16.52 37.33 11.69
CA ILE A 151 16.95 38.27 12.75
C ILE A 151 17.52 39.57 12.16
N GLN A 152 18.35 39.48 11.11
CA GLN A 152 18.93 40.66 10.43
C GLN A 152 17.87 41.59 9.83
N CYS A 153 16.73 41.05 9.37
CA CYS A 153 15.61 41.89 8.92
C CYS A 153 15.07 42.80 10.04
N LEU A 154 15.17 42.35 11.29
CA LEU A 154 14.50 42.95 12.45
C LEU A 154 15.44 43.70 13.40
N TRP A 155 16.75 43.46 13.34
CA TRP A 155 17.75 43.89 14.35
C TRP A 155 17.75 45.39 14.72
N ASN A 156 17.34 46.27 13.80
CA ASN A 156 17.36 47.73 13.99
C ASN A 156 15.96 48.33 14.21
N ILE A 157 14.92 47.49 14.30
CA ILE A 157 13.54 47.91 14.47
C ILE A 157 13.16 47.66 15.93
N LYS A 158 12.65 48.68 16.61
CA LYS A 158 12.31 48.63 18.04
C LYS A 158 10.82 48.88 18.24
N ASP A 159 10.00 48.03 17.64
CA ASP A 159 8.56 47.99 17.86
C ASP A 159 8.13 46.64 18.47
N GLU A 160 6.90 46.60 18.98
CA GLU A 160 6.40 45.42 19.67
C GLU A 160 6.22 44.20 18.75
N GLU A 161 5.86 44.42 17.49
CA GLU A 161 5.75 43.34 16.49
C GLU A 161 7.11 42.70 16.22
N THR A 162 8.17 43.50 16.19
CA THR A 162 9.55 43.05 16.08
C THR A 162 9.94 42.18 17.28
N PHE A 163 9.58 42.58 18.49
CA PHE A 163 9.85 41.76 19.68
C PHE A 163 9.14 40.41 19.63
N ILE A 164 7.89 40.36 19.16
CA ILE A 164 7.15 39.09 18.98
C ILE A 164 7.81 38.20 17.92
N ASN A 165 8.15 38.75 16.75
CA ASN A 165 8.79 37.98 15.68
C ASN A 165 10.18 37.48 16.09
N LEU A 166 10.98 38.31 16.75
CA LEU A 166 12.27 37.88 17.30
C LEU A 166 12.11 36.80 18.37
N ALA A 167 11.13 36.94 19.27
CA ALA A 167 10.83 35.93 20.29
C ALA A 167 10.53 34.57 19.62
N ARG A 168 9.67 34.55 18.60
CA ARG A 168 9.35 33.35 17.82
C ARG A 168 10.58 32.71 17.18
N ILE A 169 11.45 33.51 16.57
CA ILE A 169 12.70 33.02 15.96
C ILE A 169 13.61 32.41 17.04
N TYR A 170 13.82 33.11 18.17
CA TYR A 170 14.65 32.59 19.26
C TYR A 170 14.07 31.33 19.92
N ARG A 171 12.74 31.23 20.04
CA ARG A 171 12.09 30.00 20.51
C ARG A 171 12.41 28.82 19.59
N LYS A 172 12.29 29.00 18.27
CA LYS A 172 12.63 27.96 17.28
C LYS A 172 14.11 27.56 17.30
N GLN A 173 15.00 28.49 17.66
CA GLN A 173 16.42 28.19 17.91
C GLN A 173 16.67 27.50 19.26
N GLY A 174 15.65 27.31 20.10
CA GLY A 174 15.78 26.74 21.45
C GLY A 174 16.21 27.76 22.52
N ASN A 175 16.35 29.05 22.20
CA ASN A 175 16.72 30.09 23.15
C ASN A 175 15.49 30.65 23.89
N ILE A 176 14.94 29.83 24.78
CA ILE A 176 13.73 30.13 25.56
C ILE A 176 13.91 31.41 26.40
N LYS A 177 15.06 31.58 27.05
CA LYS A 177 15.35 32.74 27.92
C LYS A 177 15.21 34.05 27.16
N LYS A 178 15.89 34.16 26.01
CA LYS A 178 15.87 35.37 25.19
C LYS A 178 14.48 35.64 24.59
N SER A 179 13.75 34.57 24.24
CA SER A 179 12.36 34.71 23.81
C SER A 179 11.48 35.34 24.89
N ILE A 180 11.61 34.92 26.15
CA ILE A 180 10.85 35.49 27.29
C ILE A 180 11.24 36.96 27.53
N GLU A 181 12.54 37.26 27.51
CA GLU A 181 13.04 38.63 27.67
C GLU A 181 12.46 39.58 26.62
N LEU A 182 12.34 39.12 25.36
CA LEU A 182 11.74 39.90 24.29
C LEU A 182 10.24 40.11 24.48
N LEU A 183 9.49 39.06 24.84
CA LEU A 183 8.04 39.17 25.10
C LEU A 183 7.71 40.08 26.28
N ALA A 184 8.60 40.21 27.27
CA ALA A 184 8.44 41.16 28.37
C ALA A 184 8.47 42.64 27.94
N ASN A 185 9.00 42.94 26.75
CA ASN A 185 9.01 44.28 26.18
C ASN A 185 7.72 44.65 25.42
N VAL A 186 6.78 43.70 25.25
CA VAL A 186 5.49 43.93 24.58
C VAL A 186 4.47 44.35 25.64
N LYS A 187 4.10 45.64 25.64
CA LYS A 187 3.26 46.26 26.69
C LYS A 187 1.87 46.64 26.19
N SER A 188 1.66 46.82 24.88
CA SER A 188 0.35 47.20 24.35
C SER A 188 -0.68 46.09 24.53
N SER A 189 -1.94 46.50 24.72
CA SER A 189 -3.09 45.59 24.68
C SER A 189 -3.41 45.10 23.27
N GLU A 190 -3.03 45.85 22.23
CA GLU A 190 -3.26 45.48 20.82
C GLU A 190 -2.50 44.22 20.40
N LYS A 191 -1.34 43.97 21.04
CA LYS A 191 -0.47 42.81 20.77
C LYS A 191 -0.52 41.74 21.85
N GLU A 192 -1.50 41.84 22.74
CA GLU A 192 -1.65 40.91 23.86
C GLU A 192 -1.89 39.47 23.40
N ILE A 193 -2.71 39.28 22.37
CA ILE A 193 -3.07 37.96 21.85
C ILE A 193 -1.82 37.27 21.30
N GLU A 194 -1.10 37.92 20.39
CA GLU A 194 0.11 37.36 19.78
C GLU A 194 1.19 37.08 20.82
N ARG A 195 1.37 37.98 21.79
CA ARG A 195 2.29 37.79 22.92
C ARG A 195 1.92 36.56 23.74
N ASN A 196 0.65 36.42 24.11
CA ASN A 196 0.18 35.32 24.96
C ASN A 196 0.22 33.97 24.23
N LEU A 197 -0.07 33.94 22.92
CA LEU A 197 0.10 32.75 22.10
C LEU A 197 1.56 32.32 22.01
N GLU A 198 2.50 33.28 21.89
CA GLU A 198 3.92 32.97 21.91
C GLU A 198 4.38 32.42 23.27
N TYR A 199 3.85 32.93 24.38
CA TYR A 199 4.02 32.31 25.71
C TYR A 199 3.45 30.89 25.78
N ALA A 200 2.30 30.63 25.17
CA ALA A 200 1.73 29.28 25.12
C ALA A 200 2.66 28.30 24.39
N TRP A 201 3.28 28.70 23.28
CA TRP A 201 4.29 27.91 22.58
C TRP A 201 5.55 27.67 23.42
N LEU A 202 6.00 28.67 24.19
CA LEU A 202 7.13 28.51 25.12
C LEU A 202 6.79 27.52 26.25
N HIS A 203 5.57 27.56 26.79
CA HIS A 203 5.10 26.58 27.77
C HIS A 203 5.09 25.16 27.20
N LEU A 204 4.61 24.99 25.97
CA LEU A 204 4.62 23.70 25.28
C LEU A 204 6.04 23.13 25.15
N GLN A 205 6.98 23.96 24.66
CA GLN A 205 8.37 23.56 24.47
C GLN A 205 9.10 23.28 25.80
N ALA A 206 8.69 23.93 26.89
CA ALA A 206 9.18 23.65 28.24
C ALA A 206 8.51 22.43 28.90
N GLY A 207 7.64 21.69 28.19
CA GLY A 207 6.92 20.53 28.72
C GLY A 207 5.74 20.87 29.64
N LYS A 208 5.37 22.14 29.79
CA LYS A 208 4.25 22.62 30.61
C LYS A 208 2.94 22.58 29.80
N VAL A 209 2.56 21.38 29.37
CA VAL A 209 1.46 21.14 28.40
C VAL A 209 0.11 21.68 28.89
N GLU A 210 -0.22 21.57 30.17
CA GLU A 210 -1.48 22.07 30.72
C GLU A 210 -1.60 23.60 30.63
N ASN A 211 -0.51 24.31 30.94
CA ASN A 211 -0.50 25.78 30.86
C ASN A 211 -0.61 26.24 29.41
N SER A 212 0.07 25.54 28.50
CA SER A 212 -0.04 25.80 27.06
C SER A 212 -1.49 25.62 26.57
N TYR A 213 -2.11 24.47 26.90
CA TYR A 213 -3.49 24.19 26.53
C TYR A 213 -4.46 25.23 27.10
N LYS A 214 -4.32 25.61 28.38
CA LYS A 214 -5.15 26.65 29.01
C LYS A 214 -5.10 27.96 28.23
N ILE A 215 -3.90 28.44 27.89
CA ILE A 215 -3.76 29.70 27.14
C ILE A 215 -4.35 29.58 25.74
N PHE A 216 -4.09 28.50 25.00
CA PHE A 216 -4.69 28.34 23.67
C PHE A 216 -6.22 28.22 23.74
N SER A 217 -6.75 27.45 24.69
CA SER A 217 -8.19 27.28 24.88
C SER A 217 -8.90 28.59 25.23
N TYR A 218 -8.25 29.50 25.94
CA TYR A 218 -8.78 30.84 26.21
C TYR A 218 -9.05 31.64 24.92
N TYR A 219 -8.26 31.41 23.87
CA TYR A 219 -8.39 32.08 22.57
C TYR A 219 -9.13 31.23 21.51
N SER A 220 -9.77 30.13 21.87
CA SER A 220 -10.43 29.23 20.90
C SER A 220 -11.69 29.83 20.25
N SER A 221 -12.20 30.94 20.78
CA SER A 221 -13.39 31.67 20.29
C SER A 221 -13.06 32.86 19.40
N ILE A 222 -11.78 33.07 19.05
CA ILE A 222 -11.38 34.19 18.20
C ILE A 222 -11.95 34.05 16.77
N THR A 223 -12.34 35.18 16.17
CA THR A 223 -12.92 35.23 14.82
C THR A 223 -11.88 35.31 13.71
N ASP A 224 -10.66 35.78 14.00
CA ASP A 224 -9.57 35.80 13.04
C ASP A 224 -9.14 34.37 12.71
N GLU A 225 -9.37 33.94 11.47
CA GLU A 225 -9.09 32.58 11.03
C GLU A 225 -7.61 32.21 11.12
N LYS A 226 -6.69 33.15 10.85
CA LYS A 226 -5.24 32.88 10.89
C LYS A 226 -4.77 32.61 12.32
N ILE A 227 -5.28 33.40 13.27
CA ILE A 227 -5.02 33.18 14.70
C ILE A 227 -5.70 31.89 15.17
N LEU A 228 -6.93 31.63 14.71
CA LEU A 228 -7.65 30.41 15.06
C LEU A 228 -6.91 29.14 14.60
N ALA A 229 -6.29 29.16 13.41
CA ALA A 229 -5.47 28.05 12.93
C ALA A 229 -4.26 27.79 13.85
N GLN A 230 -3.59 28.85 14.32
CA GLN A 230 -2.50 28.75 15.29
C GLN A 230 -2.99 28.18 16.63
N VAL A 231 -4.13 28.66 17.13
CA VAL A 231 -4.74 28.20 18.38
C VAL A 231 -5.10 26.72 18.29
N CYS A 232 -5.80 26.29 17.24
CA CYS A 232 -6.18 24.89 17.06
C CYS A 232 -4.95 23.97 16.97
N ALA A 233 -3.92 24.36 16.22
CA ALA A 233 -2.67 23.59 16.16
C ALA A 233 -1.97 23.51 17.52
N GLY A 234 -1.93 24.61 18.27
CA GLY A 234 -1.34 24.66 19.61
C GLY A 234 -2.09 23.83 20.65
N MET A 235 -3.43 23.88 20.65
CA MET A 235 -4.28 23.04 21.50
C MET A 235 -4.03 21.56 21.22
N ALA A 236 -4.06 21.17 19.93
CA ALA A 236 -3.85 19.79 19.53
C ALA A 236 -2.50 19.26 20.00
N LEU A 237 -1.42 20.01 19.75
CA LEU A 237 -0.06 19.63 20.15
C LEU A 237 0.11 19.54 21.68
N SER A 238 -0.70 20.26 22.45
CA SER A 238 -0.68 20.18 23.91
C SER A 238 -1.29 18.88 24.45
N ILE A 239 -2.18 18.24 23.69
CA ILE A 239 -2.91 17.03 24.12
C ILE A 239 -2.57 15.79 23.29
N ILE A 240 -1.79 15.92 22.20
CA ILE A 240 -1.51 14.82 21.26
C ILE A 240 -0.82 13.60 21.92
N LYS A 241 -0.09 13.81 23.02
CA LYS A 241 0.59 12.74 23.77
C LYS A 241 -0.34 11.99 24.74
N ASP A 242 -1.54 12.51 24.98
CA ASP A 242 -2.55 11.85 25.80
C ASP A 242 -3.41 10.97 24.88
N GLU A 243 -3.20 9.66 24.94
CA GLU A 243 -3.90 8.68 24.09
C GLU A 243 -5.43 8.81 24.19
N SER A 244 -5.96 9.17 25.36
CA SER A 244 -7.40 9.38 25.58
C SER A 244 -7.96 10.58 24.81
N LYS A 245 -7.10 11.52 24.40
CA LYS A 245 -7.46 12.76 23.70
C LYS A 245 -6.99 12.81 22.25
N ILE A 246 -6.49 11.71 21.69
CA ILE A 246 -5.94 11.69 20.33
C ILE A 246 -6.98 12.10 19.26
N ASN A 247 -8.24 11.69 19.43
CA ASN A 247 -9.32 12.07 18.52
C ASN A 247 -9.63 13.57 18.58
N GLN A 248 -9.62 14.15 19.78
CA GLN A 248 -9.78 15.60 19.95
C GLN A 248 -8.62 16.36 19.31
N ALA A 249 -7.37 15.88 19.48
CA ALA A 249 -6.20 16.46 18.83
C ALA A 249 -6.33 16.43 17.30
N LYS A 250 -6.78 15.29 16.75
CA LYS A 250 -7.01 15.09 15.32
C LYS A 250 -8.05 16.08 14.76
N GLU A 251 -9.19 16.26 15.42
CA GLU A 251 -10.23 17.21 15.00
C GLU A 251 -9.71 18.66 14.97
N LEU A 252 -8.96 19.06 15.99
CA LEU A 252 -8.33 20.37 16.06
C LEU A 252 -7.32 20.59 14.92
N LEU A 253 -6.51 19.59 14.59
CA LEU A 253 -5.57 19.67 13.48
C LEU A 253 -6.28 19.70 12.12
N ILE A 254 -7.37 18.95 11.93
CA ILE A 254 -8.20 19.00 10.72
C ILE A 254 -8.78 20.41 10.54
N LYS A 255 -9.25 21.03 11.63
CA LYS A 255 -9.73 22.41 11.59
C LYS A 255 -8.62 23.38 11.19
N ALA A 256 -7.43 23.23 11.75
CA ALA A 256 -6.27 24.06 11.42
C ALA A 256 -5.78 23.85 9.97
N SER A 257 -5.83 22.63 9.43
CA SER A 257 -5.36 22.33 8.07
C SER A 257 -6.28 22.86 6.96
N ARG A 258 -7.55 23.14 7.27
CA ARG A 258 -8.51 23.72 6.33
C ARG A 258 -8.35 25.22 6.13
N ILE A 259 -7.64 25.90 7.03
CA ILE A 259 -7.44 27.34 6.98
C ILE A 259 -6.13 27.64 6.24
N ASP A 260 -6.18 28.50 5.21
CA ASP A 260 -4.99 28.98 4.52
C ASP A 260 -4.21 29.92 5.46
N SER A 261 -3.22 29.32 6.13
CA SER A 261 -2.37 29.99 7.11
C SER A 261 -0.97 29.37 7.12
N PRO A 262 0.03 30.08 7.67
CA PRO A 262 1.36 29.53 7.89
C PRO A 262 1.43 28.32 8.84
N TYR A 263 0.32 27.95 9.49
CA TYR A 263 0.20 26.79 10.38
C TYR A 263 -0.39 25.56 9.70
N LYS A 264 -0.91 25.69 8.46
CA LYS A 264 -1.48 24.59 7.67
C LYS A 264 -0.49 23.42 7.51
N THR A 265 0.74 23.71 7.09
CA THR A 265 1.80 22.69 6.94
C THR A 265 2.13 22.01 8.27
N THR A 266 2.18 22.76 9.37
CA THR A 266 2.40 22.19 10.71
C THR A 266 1.25 21.27 11.10
N ALA A 267 0.00 21.67 10.85
CA ALA A 267 -1.16 20.86 11.16
C ALA A 267 -1.17 19.55 10.36
N LEU A 268 -0.90 19.62 9.05
CA LEU A 268 -0.79 18.46 8.17
C LEU A 268 0.35 17.51 8.57
N LYS A 269 1.54 18.02 8.92
CA LYS A 269 2.65 17.18 9.39
C LYS A 269 2.26 16.39 10.66
N ASN A 270 1.56 17.02 11.60
CA ASN A 270 1.12 16.30 12.81
C ASN A 270 -0.04 15.34 12.54
N LEU A 271 -0.97 15.68 11.63
CA LEU A 271 -2.00 14.72 11.19
C LEU A 271 -1.37 13.50 10.55
N LEU A 272 -0.33 13.68 9.74
CA LEU A 272 0.39 12.59 9.11
C LEU A 272 0.94 11.61 10.16
N GLU A 273 1.63 12.11 11.19
CA GLU A 273 2.15 11.25 12.26
C GLU A 273 1.00 10.51 12.98
N ILE A 274 -0.11 11.19 13.32
CA ILE A 274 -1.28 10.52 13.93
C ILE A 274 -1.81 9.40 13.03
N TYR A 275 -1.98 9.65 11.72
CA TYR A 275 -2.51 8.66 10.79
C TYR A 275 -1.57 7.47 10.58
N ILE A 276 -0.25 7.71 10.60
CA ILE A 276 0.76 6.65 10.58
C ILE A 276 0.67 5.82 11.88
N ASP A 277 0.59 6.47 13.05
CA ASP A 277 0.54 5.81 14.36
C ASP A 277 -0.70 4.91 14.50
N ILE A 278 -1.87 5.37 14.04
CA ILE A 278 -3.11 4.57 14.03
C ILE A 278 -3.20 3.62 12.82
N ARG A 279 -2.16 3.58 11.97
CA ARG A 279 -2.04 2.72 10.78
C ARG A 279 -3.16 2.92 9.75
N ASP A 280 -3.65 4.14 9.61
CA ASP A 280 -4.54 4.54 8.52
C ASP A 280 -3.71 5.11 7.36
N TYR A 281 -3.06 4.21 6.63
CA TYR A 281 -2.12 4.58 5.57
C TYR A 281 -2.80 5.26 4.37
N ILE A 282 -4.10 5.02 4.17
CA ILE A 282 -4.89 5.70 3.12
C ILE A 282 -4.96 7.20 3.45
N LYS A 283 -5.38 7.55 4.67
CA LYS A 283 -5.39 8.94 5.12
C LYS A 283 -3.99 9.54 5.21
N ALA A 284 -2.99 8.77 5.62
CA ALA A 284 -1.60 9.22 5.59
C ALA A 284 -1.18 9.65 4.18
N ILE A 285 -1.46 8.85 3.14
CA ILE A 285 -1.15 9.18 1.74
C ILE A 285 -1.92 10.41 1.26
N GLU A 286 -3.21 10.56 1.61
CA GLU A 286 -3.98 11.78 1.30
C GLU A 286 -3.28 13.02 1.88
N ILE A 287 -2.86 12.96 3.15
CA ILE A 287 -2.16 14.06 3.81
C ILE A 287 -0.78 14.31 3.20
N ILE A 288 -0.03 13.25 2.84
CA ILE A 288 1.27 13.39 2.16
C ILE A 288 1.09 14.08 0.81
N ASN A 289 0.07 13.73 0.04
CA ASN A 289 -0.22 14.38 -1.24
C ASN A 289 -0.55 15.86 -1.07
N GLU A 290 -1.28 16.25 -0.03
CA GLU A 290 -1.51 17.65 0.31
C GLU A 290 -0.22 18.36 0.75
N LEU A 291 0.62 17.70 1.54
CA LEU A 291 1.92 18.24 1.94
C LEU A 291 2.86 18.44 0.74
N LEU A 292 2.91 17.49 -0.20
CA LEU A 292 3.71 17.59 -1.42
C LEU A 292 3.28 18.76 -2.32
N LYS A 293 2.04 19.25 -2.23
CA LYS A 293 1.62 20.49 -2.92
C LYS A 293 2.20 21.76 -2.29
N LEU A 294 2.54 21.72 -0.99
CA LEU A 294 3.02 22.86 -0.22
C LEU A 294 4.56 22.85 -0.07
N GLU A 295 5.14 21.67 0.16
CA GLU A 295 6.55 21.45 0.46
C GLU A 295 6.98 20.12 -0.15
N ILE A 296 7.64 20.16 -1.31
CA ILE A 296 8.14 18.95 -1.96
C ILE A 296 9.47 18.55 -1.32
N SER A 297 9.53 17.34 -0.76
CA SER A 297 10.76 16.80 -0.18
C SER A 297 10.90 15.30 -0.47
N ALA A 298 12.15 14.84 -0.56
CA ALA A 298 12.42 13.42 -0.73
C ALA A 298 11.96 12.58 0.49
N ASP A 299 11.90 13.19 1.68
CA ASP A 299 11.36 12.56 2.90
C ASP A 299 9.88 12.23 2.75
N LEU A 300 9.07 13.14 2.20
CA LEU A 300 7.65 12.91 2.00
C LEU A 300 7.39 11.87 0.90
N ILE A 301 8.17 11.88 -0.18
CA ILE A 301 8.10 10.85 -1.23
C ILE A 301 8.47 9.48 -0.65
N TYR A 302 9.53 9.40 0.16
CA TYR A 302 9.90 8.18 0.86
C TYR A 302 8.79 7.67 1.79
N LYS A 303 8.21 8.54 2.63
CA LYS A 303 7.11 8.19 3.52
C LYS A 303 5.87 7.71 2.75
N LYS A 304 5.59 8.30 1.58
CA LYS A 304 4.52 7.87 0.69
C LYS A 304 4.74 6.45 0.21
N ALA A 305 5.95 6.16 -0.27
CA ALA A 305 6.32 4.83 -0.74
C ALA A 305 6.23 3.76 0.37
N GLU A 306 6.64 4.10 1.60
CA GLU A 306 6.48 3.23 2.77
C GLU A 306 5.01 2.91 3.05
N CYS A 307 4.13 3.93 3.04
CA CYS A 307 2.69 3.75 3.19
C CYS A 307 2.09 2.89 2.06
N GLU A 308 2.52 3.10 0.81
CA GLU A 308 2.04 2.35 -0.36
C GLU A 308 2.44 0.87 -0.30
N PHE A 309 3.65 0.55 0.15
CA PHE A 309 4.03 -0.86 0.40
C PHE A 309 3.17 -1.50 1.50
N LEU A 310 2.82 -0.76 2.55
CA LEU A 310 1.95 -1.25 3.62
C LEU A 310 0.50 -1.47 3.14
N LEU A 311 0.04 -0.69 2.15
CA LEU A 311 -1.20 -0.91 1.40
C LEU A 311 -1.07 -1.94 0.27
N SER A 312 0.15 -2.40 0.03
CA SER A 312 0.48 -3.36 -1.03
C SER A 312 0.11 -2.89 -2.43
N ASP A 313 0.22 -1.58 -2.63
CA ASP A 313 0.31 -0.94 -3.94
C ASP A 313 1.78 -0.91 -4.38
N ASP A 314 2.31 -2.10 -4.70
CA ASP A 314 3.73 -2.29 -5.01
C ASP A 314 4.17 -1.46 -6.24
N GLU A 315 3.27 -1.23 -7.19
CA GLU A 315 3.60 -0.49 -8.41
C GLU A 315 3.84 1.00 -8.10
N SER A 316 2.94 1.63 -7.35
CA SER A 316 3.13 3.03 -6.93
C SER A 316 4.33 3.15 -5.99
N ALA A 317 4.44 2.23 -5.01
CA ALA A 317 5.52 2.23 -4.03
C ALA A 317 6.89 2.13 -4.70
N LEU A 318 7.06 1.25 -5.69
CA LEU A 318 8.32 1.09 -6.41
C LEU A 318 8.68 2.34 -7.23
N LYS A 319 7.70 3.05 -7.83
CA LYS A 319 7.96 4.32 -8.52
C LYS A 319 8.46 5.38 -7.55
N ASP A 320 7.79 5.53 -6.42
CA ASP A 320 8.12 6.54 -5.41
C ASP A 320 9.43 6.21 -4.67
N VAL A 321 9.70 4.93 -4.39
CA VAL A 321 11.00 4.49 -3.85
C VAL A 321 12.14 4.82 -4.81
N ASN A 322 11.98 4.57 -6.11
CA ASN A 322 13.01 4.89 -7.09
C ASN A 322 13.25 6.41 -7.19
N GLU A 323 12.20 7.23 -7.11
CA GLU A 323 12.33 8.69 -7.09
C GLU A 323 12.99 9.19 -5.79
N ALA A 324 12.57 8.66 -4.64
CA ALA A 324 13.16 9.00 -3.35
C ALA A 324 14.63 8.56 -3.23
N ALA A 325 14.98 7.40 -3.79
CA ALA A 325 16.34 6.84 -3.77
C ALA A 325 17.38 7.76 -4.43
N ILE A 326 16.93 8.67 -5.30
CA ILE A 326 17.78 9.71 -5.88
C ILE A 326 18.54 10.44 -4.77
N PHE A 327 17.81 10.87 -3.73
CA PHE A 327 18.35 11.66 -2.62
C PHE A 327 18.46 10.88 -1.30
N LYS A 328 17.73 9.76 -1.15
CA LYS A 328 17.59 8.98 0.09
C LYS A 328 17.96 7.51 -0.09
N LEU A 329 19.04 7.24 -0.81
CA LEU A 329 19.46 5.90 -1.20
C LEU A 329 19.48 4.89 -0.05
N ARG A 330 20.09 5.24 1.10
CA ARG A 330 20.23 4.31 2.24
C ARG A 330 18.88 3.91 2.85
N ASP A 331 17.98 4.87 3.02
CA ASP A 331 16.65 4.63 3.59
C ASP A 331 15.81 3.76 2.63
N CYS A 332 15.88 4.04 1.32
CA CYS A 332 15.21 3.23 0.30
C CYS A 332 15.74 1.80 0.23
N ILE A 333 17.06 1.58 0.37
CA ILE A 333 17.64 0.23 0.45
C ILE A 333 17.09 -0.51 1.67
N SER A 334 17.10 0.12 2.85
CA SER A 334 16.57 -0.49 4.08
C SER A 334 15.08 -0.81 3.98
N LEU A 335 14.29 0.03 3.31
CA LEU A 335 12.88 -0.25 3.04
C LEU A 335 12.72 -1.47 2.14
N LEU A 336 13.44 -1.55 1.02
CA LEU A 336 13.38 -2.69 0.09
C LEU A 336 13.85 -4.00 0.75
N GLU A 337 14.81 -3.96 1.68
CA GLU A 337 15.25 -5.12 2.44
C GLU A 337 14.12 -5.77 3.26
N LYS A 338 13.17 -4.97 3.75
CA LYS A 338 12.00 -5.43 4.52
C LYS A 338 10.90 -6.03 3.63
N ILE A 339 10.90 -5.76 2.33
CA ILE A 339 9.86 -6.23 1.40
C ILE A 339 10.24 -7.59 0.79
N SER A 340 9.26 -8.48 0.65
CA SER A 340 9.48 -9.81 0.06
C SER A 340 9.94 -9.72 -1.41
N PRO A 341 10.93 -10.53 -1.86
CA PRO A 341 11.47 -10.44 -3.21
C PRO A 341 10.45 -10.59 -4.36
N ASN A 342 9.39 -11.37 -4.14
CA ASN A 342 8.32 -11.57 -5.14
C ASN A 342 7.49 -10.31 -5.42
N ARG A 343 7.49 -9.34 -4.50
CA ARG A 343 6.79 -8.06 -4.62
C ARG A 343 7.62 -7.00 -5.35
N ILE A 344 8.92 -7.24 -5.56
CA ILE A 344 9.83 -6.26 -6.14
C ILE A 344 10.04 -6.58 -7.62
N LYS A 345 9.74 -5.59 -8.47
CA LYS A 345 9.96 -5.65 -9.92
C LYS A 345 10.70 -4.40 -10.38
N PRO A 346 11.51 -4.48 -11.45
CA PRO A 346 12.15 -3.31 -12.05
C PRO A 346 11.08 -2.39 -12.64
N LEU A 347 10.80 -1.31 -11.90
CA LEU A 347 9.82 -0.30 -12.27
C LEU A 347 10.40 1.07 -11.95
N TYR A 348 10.64 1.87 -12.99
CA TYR A 348 11.24 3.19 -12.85
C TYR A 348 10.20 4.26 -13.17
N PRO A 349 10.14 5.35 -12.40
CA PRO A 349 9.28 6.48 -12.71
C PRO A 349 9.77 7.16 -14.01
N GLY A 350 8.85 7.73 -14.79
CA GLY A 350 9.18 8.34 -16.10
C GLY A 350 10.14 9.53 -16.04
N CYS A 351 10.41 10.05 -14.83
CA CYS A 351 11.40 11.09 -14.57
C CYS A 351 12.85 10.56 -14.53
N ILE A 352 13.07 9.25 -14.48
CA ILE A 352 14.41 8.64 -14.57
C ILE A 352 14.61 8.10 -15.99
N ILE A 353 15.51 8.74 -16.73
CA ILE A 353 15.84 8.32 -18.10
C ILE A 353 17.03 7.37 -18.04
N ILE A 354 16.79 6.11 -18.42
CA ILE A 354 17.81 5.06 -18.53
C ILE A 354 18.09 4.75 -20.00
N LYS A 355 19.31 4.29 -20.30
CA LYS A 355 19.62 3.76 -21.63
C LYS A 355 18.73 2.54 -21.86
N LYS A 356 18.00 2.48 -22.98
CA LYS A 356 17.34 1.24 -23.41
C LYS A 356 18.43 0.23 -23.74
N ASP A 357 18.71 -0.68 -22.81
CA ASP A 357 19.51 -1.86 -23.13
C ASP A 357 18.65 -2.82 -23.97
N ASP A 358 19.20 -3.31 -25.09
CA ASP A 358 18.63 -4.37 -25.90
C ASP A 358 18.38 -5.60 -25.00
N ALA A 359 17.11 -5.91 -24.76
CA ALA A 359 16.71 -6.94 -23.80
C ALA A 359 17.31 -8.32 -24.17
N PRO A 360 17.94 -9.05 -23.23
CA PRO A 360 18.41 -10.40 -23.48
C PRO A 360 17.21 -11.35 -23.56
N LYS A 361 16.92 -11.86 -24.77
CA LYS A 361 16.09 -13.06 -24.96
C LYS A 361 16.91 -14.26 -24.55
N ASN A 362 16.52 -14.97 -23.47
CA ASN A 362 16.85 -16.38 -23.27
C ASN A 362 15.91 -17.00 -22.24
N ILE A 363 15.01 -17.87 -22.70
CA ILE A 363 14.43 -18.95 -21.89
C ILE A 363 14.70 -20.24 -22.65
N VAL A 364 15.46 -21.13 -22.04
CA VAL A 364 15.73 -22.48 -22.52
C VAL A 364 14.63 -23.39 -21.98
N GLU A 365 13.79 -23.91 -22.87
CA GLU A 365 12.76 -24.93 -22.58
C GLU A 365 13.42 -26.30 -22.39
N ALA A 366 13.15 -26.93 -21.25
CA ALA A 366 13.28 -28.38 -21.09
C ALA A 366 11.86 -28.95 -20.92
N VAL A 367 11.18 -29.17 -22.04
CA VAL A 367 9.86 -29.81 -22.09
C VAL A 367 10.06 -31.31 -22.37
N LEU A 368 9.56 -32.15 -21.45
CA LEU A 368 9.33 -33.58 -21.70
C LEU A 368 8.34 -33.73 -22.86
N LYS A 369 8.67 -34.59 -23.83
CA LYS A 369 7.97 -34.66 -25.11
C LYS A 369 6.54 -35.22 -24.98
N PRO A 370 5.58 -34.76 -25.82
CA PRO A 370 4.16 -35.15 -25.77
C PRO A 370 3.83 -36.58 -26.21
N GLU A 371 4.82 -37.35 -26.66
CA GLU A 371 4.64 -38.69 -27.24
C GLU A 371 4.12 -39.72 -26.20
N ASP A 372 4.32 -39.46 -24.90
CA ASP A 372 3.92 -40.35 -23.81
C ASP A 372 2.44 -40.23 -23.38
N ILE A 373 1.64 -39.35 -24.01
CA ILE A 373 0.25 -39.07 -23.58
C ILE A 373 -0.78 -39.47 -24.66
N THR A 374 -0.40 -39.61 -25.92
CA THR A 374 -1.36 -39.75 -27.03
C THR A 374 -1.70 -41.19 -27.45
N GLU A 375 -1.04 -42.22 -26.91
CA GLU A 375 -1.29 -43.61 -27.37
C GLU A 375 -2.60 -44.25 -26.87
N SER A 376 -3.40 -43.60 -26.02
CA SER A 376 -4.67 -44.17 -25.56
C SER A 376 -5.92 -43.79 -26.40
N ASN A 377 -5.77 -43.07 -27.52
CA ASN A 377 -6.91 -42.62 -28.34
C ASN A 377 -7.43 -43.66 -29.37
N ASN A 378 -6.94 -44.90 -29.37
CA ASN A 378 -7.43 -45.96 -30.25
C ASN A 378 -8.43 -46.91 -29.58
N ILE A 379 -9.40 -46.38 -28.83
CA ILE A 379 -10.64 -47.13 -28.52
C ILE A 379 -11.81 -46.26 -28.96
N GLY A 380 -12.41 -46.63 -30.09
CA GLY A 380 -13.50 -45.94 -30.74
C GLY A 380 -14.73 -45.80 -29.83
N GLY A 381 -15.21 -44.57 -29.71
CA GLY A 381 -16.41 -44.24 -28.94
C GLY A 381 -16.45 -42.76 -28.61
N SER A 382 -16.65 -41.92 -29.63
CA SER A 382 -16.86 -40.47 -29.47
C SER A 382 -18.17 -40.20 -28.70
N ARG A 383 -18.09 -40.20 -27.37
CA ARG A 383 -18.92 -39.35 -26.52
C ARG A 383 -18.02 -38.22 -26.05
N LYS A 384 -18.32 -36.99 -26.50
CA LYS A 384 -17.81 -35.77 -25.88
C LYS A 384 -18.00 -35.93 -24.36
N MET A 385 -16.91 -35.90 -23.59
CA MET A 385 -17.00 -35.76 -22.13
C MET A 385 -17.59 -34.38 -21.86
N GLU A 386 -18.91 -34.31 -21.73
CA GLU A 386 -19.56 -33.22 -21.01
C GLU A 386 -19.19 -33.40 -19.53
N PHE A 387 -18.07 -32.77 -19.14
CA PHE A 387 -17.64 -32.75 -17.75
C PHE A 387 -18.66 -31.95 -16.95
N ILE A 388 -19.24 -32.64 -15.97
CA ILE A 388 -20.35 -32.17 -15.16
C ILE A 388 -19.81 -31.16 -14.13
N SER A 389 -19.66 -29.89 -14.54
CA SER A 389 -19.21 -28.77 -13.69
C SER A 389 -20.32 -28.23 -12.77
N GLY A 390 -21.45 -28.93 -12.66
CA GLY A 390 -22.62 -28.52 -11.90
C GLY A 390 -23.31 -29.65 -11.15
N LEU A 391 -22.62 -30.76 -10.89
CA LEU A 391 -23.16 -31.81 -10.01
C LEU A 391 -23.13 -31.26 -8.59
N GLU A 392 -24.25 -30.66 -8.18
CA GLU A 392 -24.68 -30.66 -6.78
C GLU A 392 -24.40 -32.06 -6.26
N ILE A 393 -23.51 -32.14 -5.27
CA ILE A 393 -23.29 -33.37 -4.52
C ILE A 393 -24.69 -33.76 -4.07
N SER A 394 -25.29 -34.81 -4.63
CA SER A 394 -26.47 -35.42 -4.01
C SER A 394 -25.95 -36.13 -2.78
N GLU A 395 -26.13 -35.46 -1.67
CA GLU A 395 -25.64 -35.76 -0.35
C GLU A 395 -26.37 -36.99 0.19
N SER A 396 -25.63 -38.01 0.62
CA SER A 396 -26.23 -39.13 1.36
C SER A 396 -26.13 -38.94 2.88
N HIS A 397 -25.50 -37.87 3.38
CA HIS A 397 -25.42 -37.53 4.81
C HIS A 397 -25.40 -36.02 5.16
N TYR A 398 -25.50 -35.14 4.17
CA TYR A 398 -25.50 -33.67 4.34
C TYR A 398 -26.87 -33.21 3.80
N GLU A 399 -27.61 -32.30 4.41
CA GLU A 399 -28.92 -31.87 3.88
C GLU A 399 -28.86 -30.42 3.39
N ILE A 400 -28.96 -30.17 2.07
CA ILE A 400 -29.21 -28.82 1.53
C ILE A 400 -30.65 -28.40 1.88
N LYS A 401 -30.83 -27.60 2.94
CA LYS A 401 -32.12 -26.95 3.21
C LYS A 401 -32.36 -25.77 2.28
N SER A 402 -33.45 -25.82 1.51
CA SER A 402 -34.09 -24.64 0.95
C SER A 402 -35.22 -24.17 1.87
N GLY A 403 -34.94 -23.19 2.73
CA GLY A 403 -35.98 -22.45 3.46
C GLY A 403 -35.95 -22.64 4.97
N GLU A 404 -35.11 -21.87 5.65
CA GLU A 404 -35.27 -21.46 7.04
C GLU A 404 -34.72 -20.03 7.14
N LYS A 405 -35.26 -19.22 8.07
CA LYS A 405 -34.98 -17.78 8.24
C LYS A 405 -33.50 -17.46 8.03
N ASP A 406 -33.23 -16.35 7.33
CA ASP A 406 -31.91 -16.00 6.80
C ASP A 406 -30.90 -15.64 7.91
N GLU A 407 -30.39 -16.66 8.63
CA GLU A 407 -29.44 -16.56 9.73
C GLU A 407 -28.22 -15.70 9.37
N ILE A 408 -27.75 -15.82 8.12
CA ILE A 408 -26.65 -15.01 7.58
C ILE A 408 -27.02 -13.53 7.63
N SER A 409 -28.22 -13.17 7.19
CA SER A 409 -28.71 -11.79 7.25
C SER A 409 -28.80 -11.31 8.68
N THR A 410 -29.41 -12.07 9.59
CA THR A 410 -29.54 -11.68 11.00
C THR A 410 -28.16 -11.41 11.64
N LEU A 411 -27.20 -12.32 11.44
CA LEU A 411 -25.83 -12.16 11.95
C LEU A 411 -25.10 -10.98 11.30
N ALA A 412 -25.27 -10.79 9.99
CA ALA A 412 -24.65 -9.69 9.25
C ALA A 412 -25.15 -8.33 9.76
N PHE A 413 -26.47 -8.16 9.95
CA PHE A 413 -27.05 -6.92 10.47
C PHE A 413 -26.67 -6.67 11.93
N SER A 414 -26.68 -7.69 12.79
CA SER A 414 -26.25 -7.53 14.19
C SER A 414 -24.77 -7.16 14.28
N PHE A 415 -23.92 -7.75 13.44
CA PHE A 415 -22.51 -7.43 13.42
C PHE A 415 -22.26 -6.02 12.86
N SER A 416 -22.97 -5.63 11.81
CA SER A 416 -22.92 -4.27 11.27
C SER A 416 -23.27 -3.24 12.35
N GLN A 417 -24.33 -3.46 13.13
CA GLN A 417 -24.71 -2.58 14.23
C GLN A 417 -23.62 -2.48 15.30
N ALA A 418 -23.00 -3.60 15.68
CA ALA A 418 -21.87 -3.58 16.62
C ALA A 418 -20.69 -2.76 16.09
N LEU A 419 -20.40 -2.81 14.78
CA LEU A 419 -19.39 -1.96 14.15
C LEU A 419 -19.79 -0.48 14.17
N GLU A 420 -21.08 -0.15 13.99
CA GLU A 420 -21.56 1.24 14.08
C GLU A 420 -21.35 1.81 15.48
N GLU A 421 -21.65 1.03 16.51
CA GLU A 421 -21.49 1.41 17.91
C GLU A 421 -20.01 1.60 18.28
N GLU A 422 -19.13 0.71 17.79
CA GLU A 422 -17.69 0.75 18.07
C GLU A 422 -16.96 1.89 17.35
N PHE A 423 -17.27 2.12 16.08
CA PHE A 423 -16.61 3.15 15.28
C PHE A 423 -17.34 4.50 15.28
N ASN A 424 -18.54 4.57 15.86
CA ASN A 424 -19.39 5.75 15.88
C ASN A 424 -19.66 6.32 14.47
N GLU A 425 -19.81 5.42 13.49
CA GLU A 425 -20.02 5.73 12.07
C GLU A 425 -21.07 4.76 11.50
N LYS A 426 -21.79 5.18 10.45
CA LYS A 426 -22.75 4.29 9.79
C LYS A 426 -22.04 3.24 8.94
N VAL A 427 -22.40 1.98 9.11
CA VAL A 427 -21.77 0.84 8.43
C VAL A 427 -22.81 0.24 7.49
N TYR A 428 -22.59 0.47 6.20
CA TYR A 428 -23.44 -0.07 5.13
C TYR A 428 -22.79 -1.29 4.49
N PHE A 429 -23.58 -2.16 3.86
CA PHE A 429 -23.06 -3.25 3.03
C PHE A 429 -22.54 -2.75 1.66
N ASN A 430 -21.54 -1.87 1.71
CA ASN A 430 -20.86 -1.24 0.58
C ASN A 430 -19.32 -1.37 0.77
N TYR A 431 -18.53 -0.72 -0.09
CA TYR A 431 -17.07 -0.75 0.01
C TYR A 431 -16.51 -0.10 1.28
N GLU A 432 -17.21 0.85 1.89
CA GLU A 432 -16.80 1.49 3.14
C GLU A 432 -17.05 0.55 4.32
N GLY A 433 -18.17 -0.18 4.32
CA GLY A 433 -18.42 -1.23 5.31
C GLY A 433 -17.46 -2.40 5.21
N ILE A 434 -16.96 -2.73 4.02
CA ILE A 434 -15.85 -3.70 3.87
C ILE A 434 -14.58 -3.20 4.57
N ASP A 435 -14.29 -1.91 4.54
CA ASP A 435 -13.14 -1.34 5.26
C ASP A 435 -13.35 -1.37 6.77
N ALA A 436 -14.57 -1.07 7.24
CA ALA A 436 -14.91 -1.18 8.66
C ALA A 436 -14.79 -2.62 9.16
N LEU A 437 -15.32 -3.59 8.38
CA LEU A 437 -15.17 -5.01 8.62
C LEU A 437 -13.69 -5.42 8.71
N GLU A 438 -12.88 -5.03 7.73
CA GLU A 438 -11.46 -5.37 7.69
C GLU A 438 -10.71 -4.74 8.88
N ARG A 439 -10.99 -3.47 9.18
CA ARG A 439 -10.45 -2.77 10.36
C ARG A 439 -10.74 -3.54 11.64
N LYS A 440 -11.99 -4.01 11.83
CA LYS A 440 -12.36 -4.79 13.01
C LYS A 440 -11.58 -6.10 13.09
N ILE A 441 -11.51 -6.87 11.99
CA ILE A 441 -10.77 -8.14 11.98
C ILE A 441 -9.29 -7.92 12.33
N ARG A 442 -8.65 -6.87 11.79
CA ARG A 442 -7.25 -6.54 12.12
C ARG A 442 -7.07 -6.20 13.60
N ILE A 443 -7.95 -5.35 14.16
CA ILE A 443 -7.93 -5.02 15.59
C ILE A 443 -8.07 -6.30 16.42
N THR A 444 -9.01 -7.18 16.05
CA THR A 444 -9.25 -8.45 16.73
C THR A 444 -8.04 -9.37 16.73
N HIS A 445 -7.31 -9.51 15.62
CA HIS A 445 -6.08 -10.32 15.59
C HIS A 445 -4.91 -9.71 16.38
N MET A 446 -4.92 -8.39 16.62
CA MET A 446 -3.88 -7.69 17.37
C MET A 446 -4.18 -7.61 18.87
N SER A 447 -5.43 -7.83 19.27
CA SER A 447 -5.88 -7.72 20.65
C SER A 447 -5.83 -9.07 21.37
N GLU A 448 -5.45 -9.06 22.65
CA GLU A 448 -5.57 -10.21 23.54
C GLU A 448 -7.03 -10.33 24.03
N ILE A 449 -7.91 -10.87 23.19
CA ILE A 449 -9.32 -11.13 23.55
C ILE A 449 -9.56 -12.62 23.84
N PRO A 450 -10.57 -12.95 24.67
CA PRO A 450 -10.95 -14.34 24.91
C PRO A 450 -11.35 -15.06 23.60
N GLU A 451 -10.97 -16.34 23.49
CA GLU A 451 -11.24 -17.19 22.31
C GLU A 451 -12.72 -17.20 21.89
N TYR A 452 -13.64 -17.18 22.85
CA TYR A 452 -15.08 -17.13 22.58
C TYR A 452 -15.49 -15.84 21.83
N GLU A 453 -14.98 -14.69 22.27
CA GLU A 453 -15.27 -13.40 21.64
C GLU A 453 -14.64 -13.32 20.25
N TYR A 454 -13.41 -13.83 20.12
CA TYR A 454 -12.74 -13.96 18.83
C TYR A 454 -13.60 -14.76 17.83
N GLN A 455 -14.11 -15.92 18.23
CA GLN A 455 -14.95 -16.76 17.39
C GLN A 455 -16.28 -16.07 17.01
N GLN A 456 -16.89 -15.31 17.93
CA GLN A 456 -18.09 -14.54 17.60
C GLN A 456 -17.82 -13.44 16.57
N ILE A 457 -16.69 -12.73 16.70
CA ILE A 457 -16.29 -11.70 15.74
C ILE A 457 -16.03 -12.32 14.37
N MET A 458 -15.29 -13.42 14.30
CA MET A 458 -15.05 -14.13 13.03
C MET A 458 -16.35 -14.64 12.39
N LYS A 459 -17.31 -15.12 13.20
CA LYS A 459 -18.63 -15.55 12.73
C LYS A 459 -19.43 -14.37 12.16
N GLY A 460 -19.52 -13.26 12.89
CA GLY A 460 -20.23 -12.06 12.44
C GLY A 460 -19.60 -11.44 11.19
N ALA A 461 -18.28 -11.37 11.15
CA ALA A 461 -17.52 -10.90 10.00
C ALA A 461 -17.74 -11.77 8.75
N SER A 462 -17.77 -13.09 8.93
CA SER A 462 -18.08 -14.06 7.86
C SER A 462 -19.50 -13.92 7.33
N ALA A 463 -20.48 -13.73 8.22
CA ALA A 463 -21.85 -13.47 7.81
C ALA A 463 -21.96 -12.15 7.03
N PHE A 464 -21.24 -11.10 7.45
CA PHE A 464 -21.21 -9.81 6.76
C PHE A 464 -20.74 -9.95 5.32
N ILE A 465 -19.60 -10.59 5.07
CA ILE A 465 -19.07 -10.72 3.69
C ILE A 465 -19.92 -11.64 2.81
N LEU A 466 -20.50 -12.70 3.38
CA LEU A 466 -21.43 -13.58 2.67
C LEU A 466 -22.69 -12.81 2.25
N PHE A 467 -23.28 -12.05 3.17
CA PHE A 467 -24.44 -11.21 2.89
C PHE A 467 -24.13 -10.13 1.84
N PHE A 468 -22.98 -9.46 1.97
CA PHE A 468 -22.50 -8.48 0.99
C PHE A 468 -22.45 -9.07 -0.43
N LEU A 469 -21.87 -10.27 -0.59
CA LEU A 469 -21.78 -10.92 -1.90
C LEU A 469 -23.14 -11.37 -2.44
N LYS A 470 -24.02 -11.88 -1.57
CA LYS A 470 -25.39 -12.23 -1.93
C LYS A 470 -26.14 -11.02 -2.49
N GLU A 471 -26.08 -9.88 -1.81
CA GLU A 471 -26.82 -8.70 -2.23
C GLU A 471 -26.20 -7.98 -3.43
N ARG A 472 -24.88 -7.76 -3.39
CA ARG A 472 -24.15 -6.98 -4.39
C ARG A 472 -23.87 -7.75 -5.68
N PHE A 473 -23.51 -9.03 -5.57
CA PHE A 473 -23.08 -9.87 -6.69
C PHE A 473 -24.04 -11.02 -7.01
N LYS A 474 -25.20 -11.09 -6.34
CA LYS A 474 -26.22 -12.13 -6.53
C LYS A 474 -25.65 -13.55 -6.33
N ALA A 475 -24.73 -13.69 -5.39
CA ALA A 475 -24.11 -14.97 -5.07
C ALA A 475 -25.13 -15.98 -4.50
N LYS A 476 -25.11 -17.22 -5.01
CA LYS A 476 -25.78 -18.38 -4.40
C LYS A 476 -24.85 -18.97 -3.35
N ILE A 477 -25.24 -18.90 -2.07
CA ILE A 477 -24.48 -19.49 -0.96
C ILE A 477 -24.99 -20.91 -0.73
N ILE A 478 -24.08 -21.89 -0.72
CA ILE A 478 -24.39 -23.28 -0.35
C ILE A 478 -23.97 -23.49 1.10
N LYS A 479 -24.93 -23.85 1.95
CA LYS A 479 -24.70 -24.13 3.37
C LYS A 479 -24.55 -25.64 3.57
N TYR A 480 -23.68 -26.02 4.50
CA TYR A 480 -23.52 -27.39 4.97
C TYR A 480 -23.76 -27.39 6.48
N ASP A 481 -24.61 -28.29 6.98
CA ASP A 481 -25.05 -28.30 8.38
C ASP A 481 -23.97 -28.79 9.35
N ASP A 482 -23.08 -29.64 8.88
CA ASP A 482 -21.99 -30.26 9.65
C ASP A 482 -20.64 -29.58 9.42
N MET A 483 -20.63 -28.47 8.69
CA MET A 483 -19.44 -27.69 8.41
C MET A 483 -19.63 -26.23 8.81
N GLU A 484 -18.58 -25.68 9.42
CA GLU A 484 -18.53 -24.26 9.74
C GLU A 484 -18.58 -23.38 8.48
N MET A 485 -18.97 -22.12 8.66
CA MET A 485 -19.17 -21.15 7.58
C MET A 485 -17.97 -21.01 6.65
N TRP A 486 -16.74 -21.23 7.13
CA TRP A 486 -15.52 -21.09 6.32
C TRP A 486 -15.51 -22.02 5.11
N GLY A 487 -16.19 -23.18 5.19
CA GLY A 487 -16.27 -24.16 4.13
C GLY A 487 -17.47 -23.97 3.18
N TRP A 488 -18.31 -22.97 3.40
CA TRP A 488 -19.50 -22.70 2.58
C TRP A 488 -19.11 -21.95 1.30
N PRO A 489 -19.31 -22.54 0.10
CA PRO A 489 -18.99 -21.88 -1.15
C PRO A 489 -20.06 -20.84 -1.51
N SER A 490 -19.60 -19.79 -2.17
CA SER A 490 -20.45 -18.82 -2.88
C SER A 490 -20.24 -18.96 -4.37
N ILE A 491 -21.34 -19.14 -5.10
CA ILE A 491 -21.36 -19.30 -6.55
C ILE A 491 -21.88 -18.01 -7.17
N ILE A 492 -21.09 -17.41 -8.06
CA ILE A 492 -21.44 -16.17 -8.77
C ILE A 492 -21.42 -16.44 -10.27
N LYS A 493 -22.48 -16.00 -10.97
CA LYS A 493 -22.58 -16.08 -12.43
C LYS A 493 -22.47 -14.70 -13.05
N ASN A 494 -21.66 -14.56 -14.10
CA ASN A 494 -21.55 -13.31 -14.83
C ASN A 494 -22.54 -13.23 -16.00
N LYS A 495 -22.55 -12.10 -16.71
CA LYS A 495 -23.45 -11.84 -17.86
C LYS A 495 -23.24 -12.78 -19.07
N HIS A 496 -22.11 -13.48 -19.11
CA HIS A 496 -21.74 -14.45 -20.15
C HIS A 496 -21.97 -15.90 -19.71
N ASN A 497 -22.73 -16.13 -18.61
CA ASN A 497 -22.96 -17.43 -17.99
C ASN A 497 -21.68 -18.17 -17.55
N LEU A 498 -20.56 -17.45 -17.37
CA LEU A 498 -19.40 -17.99 -16.69
C LEU A 498 -19.68 -18.04 -15.19
N GLU A 499 -19.18 -19.08 -14.52
CA GLU A 499 -19.39 -19.32 -13.11
C GLU A 499 -18.07 -19.30 -12.35
N ILE A 500 -18.07 -18.64 -11.18
CA ILE A 500 -16.98 -18.70 -10.21
C ILE A 500 -17.49 -19.23 -8.88
N THR A 501 -16.78 -20.20 -8.33
CA THR A 501 -16.91 -20.65 -6.94
C THR A 501 -15.81 -20.01 -6.09
N THR A 502 -16.18 -19.36 -5.00
CA THR A 502 -15.29 -18.68 -4.04
C THR A 502 -15.66 -19.02 -2.60
N TYR A 503 -14.76 -18.80 -1.65
CA TYR A 503 -14.95 -19.07 -0.21
C TYR A 503 -14.83 -17.81 0.65
N PRO A 504 -15.86 -16.94 0.70
CA PRO A 504 -15.77 -15.62 1.33
C PRO A 504 -15.54 -15.70 2.84
N ALA A 505 -16.27 -16.56 3.54
CA ALA A 505 -16.08 -16.79 4.97
C ALA A 505 -14.72 -17.44 5.27
N GLY A 506 -14.22 -18.31 4.38
CA GLY A 506 -12.89 -18.88 4.46
C GLY A 506 -11.80 -17.80 4.52
N ARG A 507 -11.98 -16.70 3.78
CA ARG A 507 -11.06 -15.54 3.79
C ARG A 507 -11.03 -14.79 5.10
N ILE A 508 -11.97 -15.03 6.00
CA ILE A 508 -12.04 -14.42 7.33
C ILE A 508 -11.59 -15.43 8.39
N TYR A 509 -12.09 -16.66 8.32
CA TYR A 509 -11.79 -17.70 9.31
C TYR A 509 -10.38 -18.29 9.22
N LEU A 510 -9.84 -18.42 8.01
CA LEU A 510 -8.55 -19.08 7.76
C LEU A 510 -7.40 -18.08 7.66
N LEU A 511 -7.65 -16.83 8.04
CA LEU A 511 -6.59 -15.83 8.17
C LEU A 511 -5.62 -16.25 9.25
N ASN A 512 -4.35 -16.19 8.91
CA ASN A 512 -3.29 -16.22 9.90
C ASN A 512 -3.10 -14.79 10.44
N SER A 513 -3.00 -14.62 11.76
CA SER A 513 -2.96 -13.31 12.43
C SER A 513 -1.82 -12.40 11.95
N LEU A 514 -0.79 -12.97 11.32
CA LEU A 514 0.40 -12.28 10.82
C LEU A 514 0.30 -11.77 9.37
N SER A 515 -0.78 -12.03 8.63
CA SER A 515 -0.80 -11.86 7.16
C SER A 515 -1.90 -10.99 6.54
N MET A 516 -2.72 -10.29 7.32
CA MET A 516 -3.74 -9.41 6.73
C MET A 516 -3.15 -8.04 6.35
N GLU A 517 -2.80 -7.87 5.09
CA GLU A 517 -2.50 -6.57 4.49
C GLU A 517 -3.76 -5.68 4.47
N GLN A 518 -3.59 -4.36 4.60
CA GLN A 518 -4.71 -3.44 4.42
C GLN A 518 -5.24 -3.49 2.98
N GLY A 519 -6.56 -3.53 2.83
CA GLY A 519 -7.23 -3.70 1.55
C GLY A 519 -7.32 -5.15 1.10
N TYR A 520 -6.95 -6.13 1.93
CA TYR A 520 -7.08 -7.56 1.62
C TYR A 520 -8.50 -7.92 1.15
N LEU A 521 -9.54 -7.49 1.86
CA LEU A 521 -10.91 -7.75 1.45
C LEU A 521 -11.29 -6.94 0.20
N ARG A 522 -10.77 -5.72 0.04
CA ARG A 522 -10.97 -4.93 -1.19
C ARG A 522 -10.38 -5.60 -2.42
N LYS A 523 -9.16 -6.15 -2.34
CA LYS A 523 -8.52 -6.92 -3.42
C LYS A 523 -9.40 -8.10 -3.83
N TYR A 524 -9.94 -8.82 -2.85
CA TYR A 524 -10.87 -9.90 -3.09
C TYR A 524 -12.18 -9.45 -3.76
N ILE A 525 -12.82 -8.38 -3.27
CA ILE A 525 -14.05 -7.86 -3.90
C ILE A 525 -13.76 -7.35 -5.32
N LYS A 526 -12.59 -6.73 -5.55
CA LYS A 526 -12.16 -6.32 -6.88
C LYS A 526 -12.02 -7.52 -7.82
N TYR A 527 -11.38 -8.60 -7.38
CA TYR A 527 -11.29 -9.85 -8.14
C TYR A 527 -12.66 -10.39 -8.58
N ILE A 528 -13.65 -10.40 -7.67
CA ILE A 528 -15.03 -10.78 -8.01
C ILE A 528 -15.68 -9.80 -8.99
N SER A 529 -15.44 -8.50 -8.81
CA SER A 529 -15.95 -7.46 -9.72
C SER A 529 -15.33 -7.57 -11.12
N ASP A 530 -14.05 -7.89 -11.22
CA ASP A 530 -13.33 -8.06 -12.47
C ASP A 530 -13.87 -9.29 -13.21
N PHE A 531 -14.15 -10.40 -12.50
CA PHE A 531 -14.79 -11.60 -13.05
C PHE A 531 -16.15 -11.31 -13.74
N LEU A 532 -16.94 -10.37 -13.20
CA LEU A 532 -18.22 -10.00 -13.82
C LEU A 532 -18.08 -9.41 -15.23
N ASN A 533 -16.90 -8.91 -15.58
CA ASN A 533 -16.62 -8.28 -16.87
C ASN A 533 -15.94 -9.20 -17.88
N ILE A 534 -15.58 -10.42 -17.48
CA ILE A 534 -14.90 -11.39 -18.33
C ILE A 534 -15.86 -11.96 -19.38
N ASP A 535 -15.44 -11.92 -20.65
CA ASP A 535 -16.21 -12.38 -21.80
C ASP A 535 -15.85 -13.80 -22.26
N LYS A 536 -14.71 -14.33 -21.82
CA LYS A 536 -14.18 -15.63 -22.22
C LYS A 536 -13.72 -16.44 -21.02
N ASP A 537 -13.92 -17.75 -21.11
CA ASP A 537 -13.45 -18.70 -20.12
C ASP A 537 -11.92 -18.69 -20.02
N PHE A 538 -11.40 -18.98 -18.82
CA PHE A 538 -9.97 -18.95 -18.55
C PHE A 538 -9.26 -20.15 -19.18
N LEU A 539 -8.03 -19.93 -19.64
CA LEU A 539 -7.13 -21.00 -20.03
C LEU A 539 -6.76 -21.82 -18.79
N SER A 540 -6.71 -23.14 -18.94
CA SER A 540 -6.48 -24.06 -17.83
C SER A 540 -5.72 -25.31 -18.26
N GLY A 541 -5.28 -26.08 -17.27
CA GLY A 541 -4.59 -27.34 -17.52
C GLY A 541 -3.27 -27.13 -18.26
N ARG A 542 -3.01 -28.01 -19.24
CA ARG A 542 -1.78 -27.98 -20.03
C ARG A 542 -1.62 -26.70 -20.86
N GLU A 543 -2.69 -26.21 -21.47
CA GLU A 543 -2.64 -25.01 -22.31
C GLU A 543 -2.22 -23.76 -21.52
N ALA A 544 -2.64 -23.67 -20.26
CA ALA A 544 -2.21 -22.58 -19.38
C ALA A 544 -0.73 -22.69 -19.02
N ILE A 545 -0.22 -23.90 -18.78
CA ILE A 545 1.20 -24.13 -18.50
C ILE A 545 2.07 -23.78 -19.71
N GLU A 546 1.69 -24.23 -20.91
CA GLU A 546 2.44 -23.95 -22.14
C GLU A 546 2.51 -22.44 -22.42
N LYS A 547 1.51 -21.68 -21.99
CA LYS A 547 1.47 -20.21 -22.10
C LYS A 547 2.02 -19.49 -20.86
N ASN A 548 2.51 -20.22 -19.87
CA ASN A 548 2.96 -19.70 -18.58
C ASN A 548 1.94 -18.78 -17.88
N ILE A 549 0.67 -19.17 -17.84
CA ILE A 549 -0.42 -18.40 -17.24
C ILE A 549 -0.75 -18.94 -15.83
N PRO A 550 -0.29 -18.26 -14.76
CA PRO A 550 -0.71 -18.59 -13.41
C PRO A 550 -2.15 -18.12 -13.12
N SER A 551 -2.74 -18.68 -12.09
CA SER A 551 -4.01 -18.24 -11.52
C SER A 551 -3.86 -17.01 -10.64
N ASP A 552 -4.97 -16.27 -10.49
CA ASP A 552 -5.07 -15.19 -9.51
C ASP A 552 -4.85 -15.72 -8.09
N GLU A 553 -4.22 -14.93 -7.22
CA GLU A 553 -3.96 -15.30 -5.82
C GLU A 553 -5.26 -15.62 -5.06
N ASN A 554 -6.34 -14.91 -5.38
CA ASN A 554 -7.66 -15.19 -4.82
C ASN A 554 -8.18 -16.55 -5.25
N LYS A 555 -7.98 -16.95 -6.52
CA LYS A 555 -8.39 -18.26 -7.01
C LYS A 555 -7.57 -19.38 -6.35
N ILE A 556 -6.26 -19.14 -6.16
CA ILE A 556 -5.38 -20.07 -5.42
C ILE A 556 -5.84 -20.23 -3.97
N PHE A 557 -6.24 -19.14 -3.32
CA PHE A 557 -6.85 -19.20 -1.98
C PHE A 557 -8.10 -20.09 -1.98
N ASP A 558 -9.02 -19.88 -2.92
CA ASP A 558 -10.25 -20.67 -3.01
C ASP A 558 -9.95 -22.16 -3.22
N ALA A 559 -8.95 -22.50 -4.04
CA ALA A 559 -8.52 -23.88 -4.26
C ALA A 559 -7.90 -24.52 -3.00
N LYS A 560 -7.17 -23.75 -2.18
CA LYS A 560 -6.65 -24.21 -0.88
C LYS A 560 -7.78 -24.49 0.11
N VAL A 561 -8.78 -23.62 0.16
CA VAL A 561 -9.96 -23.83 1.02
C VAL A 561 -10.73 -25.06 0.56
N GLU A 562 -10.97 -25.21 -0.74
CA GLU A 562 -11.60 -26.41 -1.30
C GLU A 562 -10.80 -27.67 -0.95
N HIS A 563 -9.48 -27.61 -1.08
CA HIS A 563 -8.62 -28.73 -0.74
C HIS A 563 -8.76 -29.14 0.73
N LYS A 564 -8.70 -28.17 1.65
CA LYS A 564 -8.90 -28.41 3.08
C LYS A 564 -10.29 -28.98 3.37
N LYS A 565 -11.32 -28.45 2.71
CA LYS A 565 -12.70 -28.92 2.82
C LYS A 565 -12.84 -30.39 2.44
N ILE A 566 -12.34 -30.77 1.26
CA ILE A 566 -12.39 -32.14 0.76
C ILE A 566 -11.59 -33.10 1.67
N LEU A 567 -10.47 -32.66 2.25
CA LEU A 567 -9.72 -33.48 3.21
C LEU A 567 -10.45 -33.74 4.52
N LEU A 568 -11.36 -32.86 4.94
CA LEU A 568 -12.23 -33.12 6.09
C LEU A 568 -13.29 -34.14 5.71
N ILE A 569 -13.99 -33.91 4.60
CA ILE A 569 -15.00 -34.83 4.07
C ILE A 569 -14.42 -36.23 3.86
N SER A 570 -13.18 -36.34 3.36
CA SER A 570 -12.54 -37.64 3.14
C SER A 570 -12.26 -38.44 4.42
N ARG A 571 -12.29 -37.81 5.59
CA ARG A 571 -12.15 -38.52 6.88
C ARG A 571 -13.45 -39.17 7.33
N ASP A 572 -14.58 -38.62 6.88
CA ASP A 572 -15.91 -39.07 7.31
C ASP A 572 -16.51 -40.09 6.32
N ILE A 573 -16.00 -40.15 5.09
CA ILE A 573 -16.39 -41.14 4.08
C ILE A 573 -15.70 -42.49 4.34
N GLU A 574 -16.48 -43.57 4.41
CA GLU A 574 -16.02 -44.94 4.72
C GLU A 574 -14.86 -45.37 3.80
N GLU A 575 -14.96 -45.04 2.51
CA GLU A 575 -14.01 -45.42 1.46
C GLU A 575 -12.62 -44.81 1.59
N THR A 576 -12.50 -43.68 2.28
CA THR A 576 -11.28 -42.87 2.35
C THR A 576 -10.78 -42.67 3.77
N SER A 577 -11.66 -42.79 4.78
CA SER A 577 -11.41 -42.56 6.21
C SER A 577 -10.18 -43.28 6.76
N MET A 578 -9.90 -44.48 6.23
CA MET A 578 -8.82 -45.34 6.69
C MET A 578 -7.45 -45.00 6.08
N ILE A 579 -7.34 -44.05 5.15
CA ILE A 579 -6.10 -43.74 4.43
C ILE A 579 -5.37 -42.58 5.12
N PRO A 580 -4.19 -42.80 5.72
CA PRO A 580 -3.40 -41.72 6.28
C PRO A 580 -2.95 -40.71 5.23
N HIS A 581 -2.85 -39.43 5.59
CA HIS A 581 -2.42 -38.35 4.68
C HIS A 581 -0.89 -38.17 4.68
N ASN A 582 -0.13 -39.26 4.61
CA ASN A 582 1.34 -39.27 4.56
C ASN A 582 1.84 -40.20 3.45
N SER A 583 3.05 -39.98 2.94
CA SER A 583 3.56 -40.71 1.77
C SER A 583 3.72 -42.21 1.96
N SER A 584 3.91 -42.69 3.20
CA SER A 584 3.94 -44.13 3.48
C SER A 584 2.62 -44.84 3.12
N ALA A 585 1.52 -44.09 3.00
CA ALA A 585 0.20 -44.62 2.67
C ALA A 585 -0.12 -44.64 1.16
N ILE A 586 0.79 -44.28 0.26
CA ILE A 586 0.52 -44.30 -1.20
C ILE A 586 0.13 -45.71 -1.68
N LEU A 587 0.80 -46.76 -1.20
CA LEU A 587 0.42 -48.15 -1.54
C LEU A 587 -0.97 -48.53 -1.03
N LYS A 588 -1.37 -48.01 0.14
CA LYS A 588 -2.71 -48.21 0.68
C LYS A 588 -3.75 -47.49 -0.17
N LEU A 589 -3.45 -46.26 -0.60
CA LEU A 589 -4.29 -45.50 -1.52
C LEU A 589 -4.48 -46.23 -2.85
N GLU A 590 -3.39 -46.72 -3.46
CA GLU A 590 -3.45 -47.53 -4.69
C GLU A 590 -4.33 -48.78 -4.53
N SER A 591 -4.15 -49.50 -3.40
CA SER A 591 -4.93 -50.70 -3.09
C SER A 591 -6.43 -50.39 -2.98
N GLU A 592 -6.80 -49.32 -2.27
CA GLU A 592 -8.21 -48.93 -2.14
C GLU A 592 -8.84 -48.49 -3.46
N ILE A 593 -8.09 -47.75 -4.30
CA ILE A 593 -8.55 -47.39 -5.64
C ILE A 593 -8.80 -48.66 -6.48
N ARG A 594 -7.88 -49.63 -6.49
CA ARG A 594 -8.04 -50.88 -7.26
C ARG A 594 -9.22 -51.74 -6.81
N LYS A 595 -9.53 -51.75 -5.51
CA LYS A 595 -10.68 -52.49 -4.98
C LYS A 595 -12.01 -51.96 -5.52
N ARG A 596 -12.11 -50.65 -5.75
CA ARG A 596 -13.37 -49.95 -6.02
C ARG A 596 -13.53 -49.51 -7.48
N PHE A 597 -12.42 -49.24 -8.16
CA PHE A 597 -12.42 -48.77 -9.55
C PHE A 597 -11.83 -49.83 -10.47
N LYS A 598 -12.57 -50.18 -11.52
CA LYS A 598 -12.13 -51.11 -12.56
C LYS A 598 -11.57 -50.33 -13.75
N PRO A 599 -10.40 -50.71 -14.30
CA PRO A 599 -9.88 -50.14 -15.54
C PRO A 599 -10.92 -50.21 -16.66
N ASN A 600 -10.93 -49.18 -17.53
CA ASN A 600 -11.83 -49.05 -18.68
C ASN A 600 -13.34 -48.94 -18.37
N ILE A 601 -13.75 -48.86 -17.10
CA ILE A 601 -15.14 -48.58 -16.71
C ILE A 601 -15.20 -47.16 -16.16
N PRO A 602 -16.00 -46.25 -16.75
CA PRO A 602 -16.14 -44.90 -16.22
C PRO A 602 -16.77 -44.93 -14.81
N PRO A 603 -16.31 -44.11 -13.86
CA PRO A 603 -16.91 -44.00 -12.54
C PRO A 603 -18.39 -43.58 -12.59
N THR A 604 -19.19 -44.07 -11.65
CA THR A 604 -20.52 -43.52 -11.35
C THR A 604 -20.40 -42.12 -10.75
N VAL A 605 -21.52 -41.39 -10.60
CA VAL A 605 -21.54 -40.06 -9.96
C VAL A 605 -20.89 -40.11 -8.57
N ASP A 606 -21.26 -41.08 -7.74
CA ASP A 606 -20.65 -41.26 -6.41
C ASP A 606 -19.21 -41.76 -6.50
N GLY A 607 -18.90 -42.59 -7.51
CA GLY A 607 -17.53 -42.97 -7.83
C GLY A 607 -16.63 -41.76 -8.11
N TRP A 608 -17.12 -40.75 -8.82
CA TRP A 608 -16.36 -39.51 -9.06
C TRP A 608 -16.11 -38.72 -7.76
N LYS A 609 -17.07 -38.70 -6.83
CA LYS A 609 -16.90 -38.05 -5.51
C LYS A 609 -15.80 -38.73 -4.69
N VAL A 610 -15.81 -40.06 -4.61
CA VAL A 610 -14.79 -40.84 -3.89
C VAL A 610 -13.41 -40.68 -4.56
N LEU A 611 -13.36 -40.69 -5.89
CA LEU A 611 -12.11 -40.55 -6.63
C LEU A 611 -11.49 -39.15 -6.47
N ARG A 612 -12.33 -38.11 -6.33
CA ARG A 612 -11.90 -36.76 -5.95
C ARG A 612 -11.27 -36.74 -4.56
N CYS A 613 -11.86 -37.43 -3.58
CA CYS A 613 -11.27 -37.56 -2.25
C CYS A 613 -9.89 -38.23 -2.30
N TYR A 614 -9.74 -39.33 -3.04
CA TYR A 614 -8.43 -39.96 -3.26
C TYR A 614 -7.41 -39.03 -3.90
N ALA A 615 -7.83 -38.21 -4.86
CA ALA A 615 -6.98 -37.23 -5.50
C ALA A 615 -6.46 -36.15 -4.53
N HIS A 616 -7.32 -35.67 -3.62
CA HIS A 616 -6.93 -34.71 -2.59
C HIS A 616 -6.03 -35.33 -1.52
N ILE A 617 -6.29 -36.59 -1.13
CA ILE A 617 -5.40 -37.33 -0.22
C ILE A 617 -4.00 -37.47 -0.84
N PHE A 618 -3.91 -37.83 -2.13
CA PHE A 618 -2.63 -37.92 -2.84
C PHE A 618 -1.93 -36.57 -2.95
N LEU A 619 -2.68 -35.51 -3.28
CA LEU A 619 -2.16 -34.15 -3.33
C LEU A 619 -1.59 -33.71 -1.98
N GLU A 620 -2.25 -34.01 -0.87
CA GLU A 620 -1.78 -33.70 0.48
C GLU A 620 -0.45 -34.40 0.81
N MET A 621 -0.24 -35.63 0.31
CA MET A 621 1.05 -36.32 0.43
C MET A 621 2.15 -35.58 -0.35
N ILE A 622 1.87 -35.18 -1.58
CA ILE A 622 2.81 -34.40 -2.41
C ILE A 622 3.12 -33.04 -1.76
N ILE A 623 2.11 -32.38 -1.18
CA ILE A 623 2.28 -31.09 -0.53
C ILE A 623 3.26 -31.19 0.64
N LYS A 624 3.11 -32.22 1.48
CA LYS A 624 3.99 -32.44 2.64
C LYS A 624 5.42 -32.75 2.26
N ASP A 625 5.63 -33.52 1.20
CA ASP A 625 6.96 -34.02 0.84
C ASP A 625 7.76 -33.01 0.00
N PHE A 626 7.08 -32.25 -0.86
CA PHE A 626 7.75 -31.42 -1.88
C PHE A 626 7.45 -29.93 -1.81
N ASN A 627 6.48 -29.52 -0.98
CA ASN A 627 6.02 -28.12 -0.86
C ASN A 627 5.82 -27.41 -2.23
N PRO A 628 5.01 -27.99 -3.16
CA PRO A 628 4.79 -27.45 -4.48
C PRO A 628 4.01 -26.13 -4.42
N GLN A 629 4.24 -25.25 -5.40
CA GLN A 629 3.46 -24.03 -5.54
C GLN A 629 2.20 -24.27 -6.38
N TRP A 630 1.05 -23.82 -5.90
CA TRP A 630 -0.17 -23.76 -6.71
C TRP A 630 0.06 -22.86 -7.93
N TYR A 631 -0.28 -23.33 -9.13
CA TYR A 631 0.05 -22.60 -10.36
C TYR A 631 -1.18 -22.15 -11.15
N ASN A 632 -1.92 -23.06 -11.77
CA ASN A 632 -3.17 -22.76 -12.48
C ASN A 632 -4.29 -23.67 -11.96
N VAL A 633 -5.34 -23.04 -11.42
CA VAL A 633 -6.49 -23.63 -10.72
C VAL A 633 -7.83 -23.06 -11.21
N GLU A 634 -7.86 -22.52 -12.43
CA GLU A 634 -9.03 -21.81 -12.95
C GLU A 634 -10.27 -22.69 -13.13
N LYS A 635 -10.05 -23.97 -13.48
CA LYS A 635 -11.11 -24.95 -13.68
C LYS A 635 -11.17 -25.99 -12.57
N ASN A 636 -12.07 -26.96 -12.75
CA ASN A 636 -12.28 -28.10 -11.86
C ASN A 636 -10.96 -28.82 -11.53
N ASP A 637 -10.97 -29.46 -10.37
CA ASP A 637 -9.89 -30.19 -9.72
C ASP A 637 -9.02 -31.07 -10.63
N GLY A 638 -9.57 -31.64 -11.71
CA GLY A 638 -8.81 -32.42 -12.70
C GLY A 638 -7.82 -31.63 -13.58
N LEU A 639 -7.92 -30.30 -13.60
CA LEU A 639 -7.08 -29.39 -14.40
C LEU A 639 -6.16 -28.53 -13.53
N TRP A 640 -6.14 -28.76 -12.22
CA TRP A 640 -5.24 -28.07 -11.31
C TRP A 640 -3.80 -28.48 -11.58
N SER A 641 -2.95 -27.47 -11.69
CA SER A 641 -1.52 -27.63 -11.87
C SER A 641 -0.75 -27.05 -10.69
N PHE A 642 0.32 -27.75 -10.34
CA PHE A 642 1.25 -27.34 -9.32
C PHE A 642 2.66 -27.32 -9.89
N LYS A 643 3.49 -26.43 -9.39
CA LYS A 643 4.86 -26.21 -9.83
C LYS A 643 5.83 -26.65 -8.73
N ILE A 644 6.67 -27.62 -9.05
CA ILE A 644 7.84 -28.02 -8.27
C ILE A 644 9.06 -27.62 -9.09
N LEU A 645 9.74 -26.55 -8.69
CA LEU A 645 10.87 -25.99 -9.44
C LEU A 645 10.44 -25.64 -10.88
N ASN A 646 10.99 -26.31 -11.89
CA ASN A 646 10.60 -26.16 -13.30
C ASN A 646 9.66 -27.27 -13.81
N THR A 647 9.22 -28.17 -12.94
CA THR A 647 8.32 -29.27 -13.28
C THR A 647 6.90 -28.92 -12.88
N PHE A 648 5.95 -29.15 -13.78
CA PHE A 648 4.54 -29.05 -13.46
C PHE A 648 3.92 -30.43 -13.24
N ILE A 649 3.04 -30.52 -12.26
CA ILE A 649 2.35 -31.76 -11.89
C ILE A 649 0.84 -31.56 -11.88
N PHE A 650 0.13 -32.65 -12.16
CA PHE A 650 -1.33 -32.74 -12.17
C PHE A 650 -1.77 -33.92 -11.27
N PRO A 651 -1.76 -33.74 -9.94
CA PRO A 651 -1.94 -34.83 -8.98
C PRO A 651 -3.27 -35.57 -9.16
N ILE A 652 -4.32 -34.81 -9.45
CA ILE A 652 -5.67 -35.33 -9.65
C ILE A 652 -5.77 -36.13 -10.95
N GLY A 653 -5.22 -35.58 -12.05
CA GLY A 653 -5.10 -36.30 -13.31
C GLY A 653 -4.29 -37.60 -13.18
N LYS A 654 -3.32 -37.66 -12.27
CA LYS A 654 -2.53 -38.88 -12.00
C LYS A 654 -3.32 -39.95 -11.26
N VAL A 655 -4.10 -39.60 -10.25
CA VAL A 655 -5.01 -40.54 -9.59
C VAL A 655 -6.05 -41.09 -10.57
N TYR A 656 -6.58 -40.25 -11.47
CA TYR A 656 -7.47 -40.71 -12.53
C TYR A 656 -6.79 -41.67 -13.52
N LYS A 657 -5.54 -41.40 -13.92
CA LYS A 657 -4.76 -42.32 -14.77
C LYS A 657 -4.43 -43.64 -14.06
N PHE A 658 -4.17 -43.62 -12.75
CA PHE A 658 -4.03 -44.86 -11.99
C PHE A 658 -5.33 -45.67 -12.02
N ALA A 659 -6.48 -45.04 -11.72
CA ALA A 659 -7.76 -45.75 -11.69
C ALA A 659 -8.19 -46.33 -13.05
N THR A 660 -7.80 -45.68 -14.14
CA THR A 660 -8.22 -46.06 -15.50
C THR A 660 -7.20 -46.93 -16.25
N LEU A 661 -5.91 -46.67 -16.07
CA LEU A 661 -4.80 -47.28 -16.82
C LEU A 661 -3.81 -48.06 -15.93
N ASN A 662 -4.03 -48.13 -14.62
CA ASN A 662 -3.12 -48.76 -13.64
C ASN A 662 -1.68 -48.21 -13.63
N GLN A 663 -1.47 -46.96 -14.07
CA GLN A 663 -0.17 -46.29 -13.96
C GLN A 663 0.17 -46.01 -12.50
N SER A 664 1.25 -46.58 -11.97
CA SER A 664 1.60 -46.51 -10.54
C SER A 664 1.76 -45.06 -10.02
N LEU A 665 1.09 -44.78 -8.90
CA LEU A 665 1.24 -43.55 -8.11
C LEU A 665 2.54 -43.56 -7.30
N ILE A 666 2.98 -44.72 -6.80
CA ILE A 666 4.25 -44.82 -6.07
C ILE A 666 5.44 -44.54 -6.99
N GLU A 667 5.47 -45.12 -8.20
CA GLU A 667 6.53 -44.82 -9.18
C GLU A 667 6.54 -43.35 -9.60
N TYR A 668 5.35 -42.74 -9.71
CA TYR A 668 5.22 -41.32 -10.01
C TYR A 668 5.79 -40.46 -8.87
N HIS A 669 5.45 -40.77 -7.61
CA HIS A 669 5.98 -40.08 -6.44
C HIS A 669 7.50 -40.22 -6.32
N GLU A 670 8.05 -41.43 -6.48
CA GLU A 670 9.51 -41.67 -6.48
C GLU A 670 10.22 -40.91 -7.61
N THR A 671 9.55 -40.71 -8.75
CA THR A 671 10.09 -39.89 -9.84
C THR A 671 10.14 -38.41 -9.47
N LEU A 672 9.10 -37.90 -8.81
CA LEU A 672 9.12 -36.53 -8.26
C LEU A 672 10.22 -36.37 -7.21
N GLU A 673 10.38 -37.34 -6.30
CA GLU A 673 11.40 -37.32 -5.27
C GLU A 673 12.82 -37.30 -5.87
N ARG A 674 13.10 -38.14 -6.86
CA ARG A 674 14.38 -38.17 -7.57
C ARG A 674 14.67 -36.84 -8.28
N ASN A 675 13.67 -36.21 -8.88
CA ASN A 675 13.84 -34.92 -9.54
C ASN A 675 14.05 -33.78 -8.53
N PHE A 676 13.31 -33.80 -7.43
CA PHE A 676 13.45 -32.80 -6.36
C PHE A 676 14.83 -32.85 -5.71
N LYS A 677 15.35 -34.05 -5.39
CA LYS A 677 16.70 -34.26 -4.83
C LYS A 677 17.85 -33.90 -5.78
N LYS A 678 17.63 -33.76 -7.08
CA LYS A 678 18.68 -33.35 -8.03
C LYS A 678 18.93 -31.84 -8.03
N HIS A 679 17.98 -31.06 -7.52
CA HIS A 679 18.00 -29.60 -7.59
C HIS A 679 18.24 -28.92 -6.23
N ASN A 680 18.16 -29.69 -5.15
CA ASN A 680 18.63 -29.32 -3.81
C ASN A 680 19.96 -30.04 -3.55
#